data_AF-A0A3B1INS1-F1
#
_entry.id   AF-A0A3B1INS1-F1
#
_cell.length_a   1.000
_cell.length_b   1.000
_cell.length_c   1.000
_cell.angle_alpha   90.00
_cell.angle_beta   90.00
_cell.angle_gamma   90.00
#
_symmetry.space_group_name_H-M   'P 1'
#
loop_
_entity.id
_entity.type
_entity.pdbx_description
1 polymer ?
#
loop_
_entity_poly.entity_id
_entity_poly.type
_entity_poly.pdbx_seq_one_letter_code
_entity_poly.pdbx_strand_id
1 'polypeptide(L)'
;MCTEYGHCDDSNTTCACITGFPGDGQFCQPVTELTNTTACPTLPPLPEPSEYMIDVDVALPDYYMVPFLKELLMSFTLPVVLNSGANMTEISITTVCTLNETEYVCRCEDQYAWSYDTCRMYGMCDTSIGGTCGCIRGLPVDEMCQRDVDECVLGTSACGPNSICSNTIGGYNCSCWTGFTVTNSSLPVNISNPCSDVDECVLGTSACGPNSICSNTIGGYNCSCWTGFTVTNSSLPVNISNPCRDVDECATAPSICGPNSICSNTIGGYNCSCRTGFTVTNPALNLSTTNLCTDVDECKPAPSICGPNSICSNTIGGYNCSCRTGFTATNPDLNLSTTNPCTDVDECATAPSICGPNSICSNTIGGYNCSCRTGFTATNPALNLSTTNPCTDVDECKPAPSICGPNSICSNTIGGYNCSCRTGFTATNPALNLSTTNPCTDVDKCLTTPSICGPNSTCLNTKGGYNCSCLKGFTALNSSLPVNISNPCIDVDECLFTQLYCGQNTNCTNTIGGYNCSCWLGFTTINSSLSVSTKNPCILIPEIPVNMSLTLNEKFDITLTNPNSGKYIQYKNSIENSINDAYLKVPGYIPGSVKVYRFRPGSVIADFTIATVDDVPNFGSANTELSSALIVNGFSVNANAFAESNECNLYQSSGKIYPLQELLLNCDPPAGSKGDIKWTVNGGDPLSSPDKYEVLNKNRTLHLKSVNSDYSGLYECTTTKNSLPNIQWQRILVQPYPNIQVGSDKEFKCEQQTVPLQCCAHISYTIEWIQNSIPGTLTPPGSGCITYYYTIQKQFCENADLNVIFTCRLSGVGLGNFQYSSKNITIRTTKKEPICSNSNFGIGAVNQNASGNCAGDMVGIQYATCNSNGDWIPTKNNCTLRVIQDLSDQAEHLDVSEVSQFTANLSNAVEQNSKNITNTSATIVKIVDLLNTIATVSQSFTVTKDMMQDFLITVDVIVSNDTYGQWQKLNKDNDSKNASSALLQSIEKIGESLSDEPLSLTTSNIQLNRTNFTNSFHGTFGQSSDTEIDILNSNTSSSITIIVFSALQNILPVRNATHNESILTDTKIGSNVVMIKLDQKTDPLLSLSFDTKNNSLSTPQCVFWNFSLLDGVGGWDSNGCEANQSEKNWLCCLSLQPHNCFFNSDVTFPLL
;
A
#
# COMPACT_ATOMS: atom_id res chain seq x y z
N MET A 1 -40.16 -48.12 31.48
CA MET A 1 -38.90 -47.87 30.73
C MET A 1 -37.73 -48.73 31.22
N CYS A 2 -36.92 -48.32 32.21
CA CYS A 2 -35.71 -49.07 32.61
C CYS A 2 -35.96 -50.52 33.04
N THR A 3 -37.04 -50.76 33.79
CA THR A 3 -37.42 -52.09 34.28
C THR A 3 -38.11 -52.96 33.22
N GLU A 4 -38.58 -52.34 32.13
CA GLU A 4 -39.44 -52.96 31.12
C GLU A 4 -38.67 -53.29 29.83
N TYR A 5 -37.70 -52.43 29.46
CA TYR A 5 -36.84 -52.60 28.28
C TYR A 5 -35.40 -53.01 28.63
N GLY A 6 -35.09 -53.22 29.92
CA GLY A 6 -33.77 -53.60 30.41
C GLY A 6 -32.81 -52.41 30.54
N HIS A 7 -32.00 -52.39 31.60
CA HIS A 7 -30.99 -51.34 31.85
C HIS A 7 -29.58 -51.84 31.52
N CYS A 8 -28.73 -50.96 30.99
CA CYS A 8 -27.32 -51.28 30.72
C CYS A 8 -26.36 -50.87 31.85
N ASP A 9 -26.85 -50.12 32.85
CA ASP A 9 -26.07 -49.59 33.99
C ASP A 9 -26.65 -50.05 35.34
N ASP A 10 -25.83 -50.22 36.38
CA ASP A 10 -26.14 -50.90 37.67
C ASP A 10 -27.13 -50.18 38.63
N SER A 11 -28.12 -49.43 38.12
CA SER A 11 -29.07 -48.64 38.92
C SER A 11 -30.53 -48.95 38.56
N ASN A 12 -31.28 -49.44 39.55
CA ASN A 12 -32.59 -50.08 39.36
C ASN A 12 -33.82 -49.16 39.47
N THR A 13 -33.64 -47.83 39.54
CA THR A 13 -34.77 -46.88 39.70
C THR A 13 -34.77 -45.76 38.67
N THR A 14 -33.60 -45.25 38.29
CA THR A 14 -33.41 -44.34 37.14
C THR A 14 -32.18 -44.81 36.38
N CYS A 15 -32.33 -45.06 35.08
CA CYS A 15 -31.24 -45.49 34.20
C CYS A 15 -30.97 -44.44 33.13
N ALA A 16 -29.70 -44.27 32.76
CA ALA A 16 -29.29 -43.36 31.69
C ALA A 16 -29.42 -44.00 30.29
N CYS A 17 -29.49 -45.33 30.23
CA CYS A 17 -29.61 -46.10 28.99
C CYS A 17 -30.51 -47.34 29.16
N ILE A 18 -31.19 -47.71 28.07
CA ILE A 18 -32.02 -48.92 27.96
C ILE A 18 -31.57 -49.77 26.77
N THR A 19 -31.84 -51.07 26.80
CA THR A 19 -31.32 -52.04 25.81
C THR A 19 -32.32 -52.39 24.68
N GLY A 20 -33.46 -51.69 24.58
CA GLY A 20 -34.46 -51.88 23.53
C GLY A 20 -35.20 -50.60 23.13
N PHE A 21 -35.83 -50.60 21.94
CA PHE A 21 -36.58 -49.45 21.41
C PHE A 21 -38.02 -49.40 21.98
N PRO A 22 -38.44 -48.30 22.61
CA PRO A 22 -39.80 -48.14 23.13
C PRO A 22 -40.79 -47.98 21.96
N GLY A 23 -41.81 -48.83 21.92
CA GLY A 23 -42.75 -48.94 20.79
C GLY A 23 -43.74 -47.80 20.65
N ASP A 24 -43.78 -46.89 21.63
CA ASP A 24 -44.64 -45.72 21.74
C ASP A 24 -43.89 -44.39 21.50
N GLY A 25 -42.61 -44.44 21.09
CA GLY A 25 -41.89 -43.27 20.57
C GLY A 25 -41.44 -42.23 21.61
N GLN A 26 -41.39 -42.60 22.90
CA GLN A 26 -40.92 -41.71 23.97
C GLN A 26 -39.38 -41.60 24.00
N PHE A 27 -38.86 -40.39 24.28
CA PHE A 27 -37.43 -40.07 24.35
C PHE A 27 -37.00 -39.64 25.77
N CYS A 28 -35.69 -39.62 26.05
CA CYS A 28 -35.13 -39.19 27.35
C CYS A 28 -35.51 -37.75 27.70
N GLN A 29 -35.89 -37.50 28.96
CA GLN A 29 -36.27 -36.19 29.48
C GLN A 29 -35.26 -35.67 30.53
N PRO A 30 -35.04 -34.35 30.66
CA PRO A 30 -34.16 -33.77 31.65
C PRO A 30 -34.70 -33.94 33.09
N VAL A 31 -33.81 -34.31 34.03
CA VAL A 31 -34.15 -34.62 35.45
C VAL A 31 -34.88 -33.49 36.18
N THR A 32 -34.77 -32.25 35.71
CA THR A 32 -35.39 -31.07 36.29
C THR A 32 -36.91 -30.99 36.10
N GLU A 33 -37.49 -31.76 35.17
CA GLU A 33 -38.94 -31.73 34.88
C GLU A 33 -39.77 -32.77 35.66
N LEU A 34 -39.13 -33.65 36.43
CA LEU A 34 -39.79 -34.71 37.23
C LEU A 34 -40.39 -34.23 38.56
N THR A 35 -40.43 -32.93 38.82
CA THR A 35 -40.92 -32.37 40.10
C THR A 35 -42.07 -31.39 39.91
N ASN A 36 -43.18 -31.86 39.33
CA ASN A 36 -44.46 -31.24 39.65
C ASN A 36 -45.57 -32.29 39.73
N THR A 37 -45.95 -32.59 40.96
CA THR A 37 -46.95 -33.57 41.35
C THR A 37 -48.26 -32.86 41.62
N THR A 38 -49.35 -33.33 41.00
CA THR A 38 -50.76 -33.36 41.46
C THR A 38 -51.65 -33.53 40.23
N ALA A 39 -52.68 -34.35 40.15
CA ALA A 39 -53.18 -35.50 40.89
C ALA A 39 -54.21 -36.19 39.95
N CYS A 40 -54.38 -37.50 40.05
CA CYS A 40 -55.54 -38.27 39.52
C CYS A 40 -56.34 -38.80 40.75
N PRO A 41 -57.57 -39.39 40.71
CA PRO A 41 -58.27 -40.02 39.56
C PRO A 41 -59.85 -40.07 39.61
N THR A 42 -60.44 -40.80 38.65
CA THR A 42 -61.60 -41.76 38.72
C THR A 42 -62.97 -41.40 38.08
N LEU A 43 -63.37 -42.18 37.06
CA LEU A 43 -64.53 -43.12 37.04
C LEU A 43 -64.64 -43.86 35.65
N PRO A 44 -65.25 -45.06 35.57
CA PRO A 44 -65.30 -45.95 34.39
C PRO A 44 -66.43 -45.60 33.39
N PRO A 45 -66.44 -46.15 32.16
CA PRO A 45 -67.28 -45.66 31.06
C PRO A 45 -68.75 -46.11 31.18
N LEU A 46 -69.67 -45.18 30.87
CA LEU A 46 -71.04 -45.50 30.46
C LEU A 46 -71.02 -46.09 29.03
N PRO A 47 -72.02 -46.89 28.61
CA PRO A 47 -72.03 -47.49 27.27
C PRO A 47 -72.13 -46.40 26.20
N GLU A 48 -71.27 -46.49 25.17
CA GLU A 48 -71.34 -45.59 24.02
C GLU A 48 -72.62 -45.79 23.21
N PRO A 49 -73.23 -44.70 22.69
CA PRO A 49 -74.33 -44.79 21.76
C PRO A 49 -73.88 -45.50 20.47
N SER A 50 -74.65 -46.48 20.01
CA SER A 50 -74.41 -47.12 18.72
C SER A 50 -74.75 -46.15 17.60
N GLU A 51 -73.76 -45.85 16.74
CA GLU A 51 -73.93 -45.01 15.56
C GLU A 51 -74.39 -45.88 14.39
N TYR A 52 -75.45 -45.45 13.70
CA TYR A 52 -76.03 -46.17 12.55
C TYR A 52 -75.90 -45.31 11.30
N MET A 53 -75.32 -45.86 10.24
CA MET A 53 -75.30 -45.26 8.91
C MET A 53 -76.46 -45.85 8.09
N ILE A 54 -77.26 -44.99 7.45
CA ILE A 54 -78.42 -45.40 6.66
C ILE A 54 -78.28 -44.81 5.26
N ASP A 55 -78.09 -45.69 4.28
CA ASP A 55 -77.99 -45.31 2.88
C ASP A 55 -79.37 -45.34 2.21
N VAL A 56 -79.67 -44.31 1.42
CA VAL A 56 -80.96 -44.15 0.75
C VAL A 56 -80.74 -43.82 -0.73
N ASP A 57 -81.05 -44.79 -1.59
CA ASP A 57 -81.03 -44.60 -3.04
C ASP A 57 -82.32 -43.92 -3.53
N VAL A 58 -82.16 -42.77 -4.17
CA VAL A 58 -83.29 -41.98 -4.71
C VAL A 58 -83.20 -41.90 -6.23
N ALA A 59 -84.12 -42.58 -6.91
CA ALA A 59 -84.25 -42.47 -8.37
C ALA A 59 -85.06 -41.21 -8.74
N LEU A 60 -84.39 -40.23 -9.34
CA LEU A 60 -85.02 -38.99 -9.81
C LEU A 60 -85.27 -39.04 -11.33
N PRO A 61 -86.40 -38.49 -11.82
CA PRO A 61 -86.74 -38.52 -13.24
C PRO A 61 -85.95 -37.50 -14.08
N ASP A 62 -85.35 -36.48 -13.47
CA ASP A 62 -84.53 -35.46 -14.16
C ASP A 62 -83.39 -34.97 -13.25
N TYR A 63 -82.19 -34.77 -13.83
CA TYR A 63 -80.97 -34.39 -13.12
C TYR A 63 -81.04 -32.97 -12.53
N TYR A 64 -81.86 -32.08 -13.10
CA TYR A 64 -82.06 -30.72 -12.57
C TYR A 64 -82.71 -30.70 -11.18
N MET A 65 -83.25 -31.82 -10.71
CA MET A 65 -83.81 -31.94 -9.36
C MET A 65 -82.72 -32.14 -8.27
N VAL A 66 -81.50 -32.51 -8.65
CA VAL A 66 -80.39 -32.74 -7.70
C VAL A 66 -79.99 -31.46 -6.95
N PRO A 67 -79.79 -30.30 -7.60
CA PRO A 67 -79.54 -29.04 -6.90
C PRO A 67 -80.66 -28.64 -5.92
N PHE A 68 -81.92 -28.89 -6.28
CA PHE A 68 -83.06 -28.63 -5.39
C PHE A 68 -83.03 -29.54 -4.16
N LEU A 69 -82.69 -30.83 -4.33
CA LEU A 69 -82.51 -31.77 -3.22
C LEU A 69 -81.35 -31.33 -2.30
N LYS A 70 -80.24 -30.83 -2.88
CA LYS A 70 -79.10 -30.28 -2.12
C LYS A 70 -79.51 -29.07 -1.28
N GLU A 71 -80.23 -28.10 -1.85
CA GLU A 71 -80.72 -26.95 -1.08
C GLU A 71 -81.72 -27.36 0.01
N LEU A 72 -82.59 -28.34 -0.26
CA LEU A 72 -83.51 -28.87 0.74
C LEU A 72 -82.74 -29.51 1.91
N LEU A 73 -81.73 -30.33 1.63
CA LEU A 73 -80.90 -30.97 2.67
C LEU A 73 -80.11 -29.94 3.48
N MET A 74 -79.57 -28.90 2.84
CA MET A 74 -78.90 -27.78 3.52
C MET A 74 -79.84 -26.94 4.38
N SER A 75 -81.16 -27.00 4.15
CA SER A 75 -82.16 -26.31 4.97
C SER A 75 -82.51 -27.04 6.28
N PHE A 76 -82.09 -28.30 6.45
CA PHE A 76 -82.28 -29.02 7.71
C PHE A 76 -81.24 -28.58 8.75
N THR A 77 -81.70 -28.21 9.95
CA THR A 77 -80.84 -27.99 11.10
C THR A 77 -80.65 -29.30 11.87
N LEU A 78 -79.48 -29.91 11.76
CA LEU A 78 -79.09 -31.13 12.48
C LEU A 78 -78.53 -30.81 13.88
N PRO A 79 -78.66 -31.72 14.88
CA PRO A 79 -79.26 -33.04 14.77
C PRO A 79 -80.80 -33.04 14.80
N VAL A 80 -81.42 -33.86 13.97
CA VAL A 80 -82.88 -34.08 13.94
C VAL A 80 -83.20 -35.31 14.79
N VAL A 81 -84.02 -35.14 15.83
CA VAL A 81 -84.46 -36.24 16.71
C VAL A 81 -85.50 -37.08 15.98
N LEU A 82 -85.17 -38.34 15.65
CA LEU A 82 -86.09 -39.26 14.98
C LEU A 82 -87.06 -39.92 15.98
N ASN A 83 -86.57 -40.26 17.17
CA ASN A 83 -87.35 -40.75 18.32
C ASN A 83 -86.57 -40.56 19.64
N SER A 84 -87.09 -41.08 20.77
CA SER A 84 -86.47 -40.92 22.11
C SER A 84 -85.12 -41.64 22.31
N GLY A 85 -84.57 -42.29 21.29
CA GLY A 85 -83.29 -43.02 21.37
C GLY A 85 -82.39 -42.91 20.13
N ALA A 86 -82.74 -42.11 19.12
CA ALA A 86 -81.94 -41.95 17.91
C ALA A 86 -82.05 -40.52 17.34
N ASN A 87 -80.90 -39.89 17.12
CA ASN A 87 -80.76 -38.58 16.51
C ASN A 87 -80.03 -38.74 15.17
N MET A 88 -80.59 -38.18 14.11
CA MET A 88 -79.86 -38.01 12.85
C MET A 88 -78.92 -36.82 13.03
N THR A 89 -77.62 -37.08 13.04
CA THR A 89 -76.57 -36.08 13.29
C THR A 89 -75.98 -35.51 12.00
N GLU A 90 -76.03 -36.26 10.91
CA GLU A 90 -75.50 -35.90 9.60
C GLU A 90 -76.45 -36.37 8.49
N ILE A 91 -76.59 -35.56 7.44
CA ILE A 91 -77.29 -35.93 6.20
C ILE A 91 -76.56 -35.24 5.03
N SER A 92 -76.02 -36.04 4.12
CA SER A 92 -75.21 -35.56 3.00
C SER A 92 -75.50 -36.40 1.76
N ILE A 93 -75.40 -35.78 0.58
CA ILE A 93 -75.36 -36.53 -0.70
C ILE A 93 -73.90 -36.82 -0.99
N THR A 94 -73.53 -38.10 -1.09
CA THR A 94 -72.14 -38.51 -1.29
C THR A 94 -71.79 -38.77 -2.76
N THR A 95 -72.77 -39.21 -3.56
CA THR A 95 -72.57 -39.59 -4.97
C THR A 95 -73.77 -39.18 -5.82
N VAL A 96 -73.52 -38.63 -7.01
CA VAL A 96 -74.55 -38.33 -8.01
C VAL A 96 -74.21 -39.05 -9.31
N CYS A 97 -75.11 -39.92 -9.76
CA CYS A 97 -74.97 -40.69 -10.99
C CYS A 97 -75.93 -40.20 -12.08
N THR A 98 -75.43 -39.98 -13.29
CA THR A 98 -76.20 -39.53 -14.45
C THR A 98 -75.96 -40.43 -15.65
N LEU A 99 -77.00 -40.67 -16.46
CA LEU A 99 -76.88 -41.46 -17.69
C LEU A 99 -76.53 -40.53 -18.86
N ASN A 100 -75.34 -40.68 -19.44
CA ASN A 100 -74.89 -39.89 -20.58
C ASN A 100 -74.89 -40.76 -21.85
N GLU A 101 -75.94 -40.62 -22.65
CA GLU A 101 -76.22 -41.28 -23.94
C GLU A 101 -76.28 -42.83 -23.92
N THR A 102 -75.29 -43.53 -23.36
CA THR A 102 -75.29 -45.00 -23.16
C THR A 102 -74.57 -45.50 -21.90
N GLU A 103 -73.85 -44.65 -21.15
CA GLU A 103 -73.09 -45.05 -19.96
C GLU A 103 -73.47 -44.21 -18.73
N TYR A 104 -73.47 -44.82 -17.54
CA TYR A 104 -73.63 -44.08 -16.28
C TYR A 104 -72.30 -43.43 -15.88
N VAL A 105 -72.36 -42.16 -15.49
CA VAL A 105 -71.24 -41.40 -14.93
C VAL A 105 -71.60 -40.98 -13.51
N CYS A 106 -70.83 -41.48 -12.53
CA CYS A 106 -71.02 -41.19 -11.11
C CYS A 106 -69.90 -40.30 -10.59
N ARG A 107 -70.25 -39.20 -9.94
CA ARG A 107 -69.31 -38.25 -9.33
C ARG A 107 -69.51 -38.16 -7.83
N CYS A 108 -68.40 -38.09 -7.09
CA CYS A 108 -68.39 -37.77 -5.67
C CYS A 108 -68.59 -36.26 -5.46
N GLU A 109 -69.21 -35.88 -4.35
CA GLU A 109 -69.28 -34.47 -3.93
C GLU A 109 -67.96 -34.01 -3.27
N ASP A 110 -67.75 -32.69 -3.23
CA ASP A 110 -66.56 -32.08 -2.64
C ASP A 110 -66.33 -32.61 -1.21
N GLN A 111 -65.10 -33.06 -0.90
CA GLN A 111 -64.67 -33.78 0.31
C GLN A 111 -64.79 -35.32 0.28
N TYR A 112 -65.33 -35.91 -0.77
CA TYR A 112 -65.37 -37.37 -0.94
C TYR A 112 -64.64 -37.83 -2.22
N ALA A 113 -64.02 -39.01 -2.18
CA ALA A 113 -63.32 -39.62 -3.31
C ALA A 113 -63.53 -41.14 -3.35
N TRP A 114 -63.44 -41.71 -4.55
CA TRP A 114 -63.44 -43.16 -4.77
C TRP A 114 -62.08 -43.76 -4.44
N SER A 115 -62.10 -44.96 -3.83
CA SER A 115 -60.88 -45.73 -3.60
C SER A 115 -60.22 -46.14 -4.92
N TYR A 116 -58.91 -46.39 -4.88
CA TYR A 116 -58.12 -46.81 -6.04
C TYR A 116 -58.73 -47.98 -6.81
N ASP A 117 -59.18 -49.01 -6.08
CA ASP A 117 -59.69 -50.23 -6.69
C ASP A 117 -61.05 -49.99 -7.36
N THR A 118 -61.92 -49.17 -6.77
CA THR A 118 -63.21 -48.79 -7.38
C THR A 118 -63.01 -47.92 -8.63
N CYS A 119 -62.07 -46.97 -8.58
CA CYS A 119 -61.67 -46.16 -9.75
C CYS A 119 -61.18 -47.00 -10.92
N ARG A 120 -60.36 -48.03 -10.62
CA ARG A 120 -59.83 -48.94 -11.65
C ARG A 120 -60.91 -49.86 -12.19
N MET A 121 -61.82 -50.34 -11.34
CA MET A 121 -62.84 -51.32 -11.71
C MET A 121 -63.93 -50.75 -12.63
N TYR A 122 -64.40 -49.54 -12.35
CA TYR A 122 -65.46 -48.88 -13.14
C TYR A 122 -64.92 -47.86 -14.15
N GLY A 123 -63.61 -47.62 -14.18
CA GLY A 123 -62.95 -46.68 -15.08
C GLY A 123 -63.14 -45.22 -14.66
N MET A 124 -62.04 -44.52 -14.44
CA MET A 124 -62.06 -43.11 -14.02
C MET A 124 -62.50 -42.18 -15.16
N CYS A 125 -63.34 -41.18 -14.84
CA CYS A 125 -63.67 -40.08 -15.74
C CYS A 125 -62.90 -38.78 -15.45
N ASP A 126 -62.10 -38.77 -14.39
CA ASP A 126 -61.14 -37.71 -14.04
C ASP A 126 -59.74 -38.28 -13.78
N THR A 127 -58.76 -37.38 -13.57
CA THR A 127 -57.35 -37.75 -13.38
C THR A 127 -57.11 -38.32 -11.98
N SER A 128 -56.42 -39.46 -11.87
CA SER A 128 -56.07 -40.05 -10.58
C SER A 128 -55.06 -39.18 -9.81
N ILE A 129 -55.38 -38.83 -8.55
CA ILE A 129 -54.47 -38.13 -7.63
C ILE A 129 -54.33 -39.00 -6.38
N GLY A 130 -53.10 -39.33 -5.99
CA GLY A 130 -52.84 -40.14 -4.79
C GLY A 130 -53.39 -41.58 -4.81
N GLY A 131 -53.83 -42.08 -5.97
CA GLY A 131 -54.52 -43.37 -6.07
C GLY A 131 -56.02 -43.29 -5.79
N THR A 132 -56.64 -42.12 -5.67
CA THR A 132 -58.11 -41.99 -5.62
C THR A 132 -58.62 -41.25 -6.88
N CYS A 133 -59.93 -41.23 -7.10
CA CYS A 133 -60.56 -40.48 -8.18
C CYS A 133 -61.91 -39.88 -7.74
N GLY A 134 -62.32 -38.75 -8.28
CA GLY A 134 -63.61 -38.12 -7.97
C GLY A 134 -64.76 -38.60 -8.87
N CYS A 135 -64.46 -39.35 -9.93
CA CYS A 135 -65.43 -39.71 -10.97
C CYS A 135 -65.21 -41.12 -11.54
N ILE A 136 -66.27 -41.93 -11.62
CA ILE A 136 -66.26 -43.27 -12.26
C ILE A 136 -67.32 -43.44 -13.36
N ARG A 137 -67.06 -44.33 -14.32
CA ARG A 137 -67.95 -44.67 -15.45
C ARG A 137 -68.74 -45.96 -15.22
N GLY A 138 -69.61 -45.95 -14.22
CA GLY A 138 -70.54 -47.06 -13.95
C GLY A 138 -71.29 -46.88 -12.64
N LEU A 139 -72.31 -47.72 -12.41
CA LEU A 139 -73.03 -47.76 -11.13
C LEU A 139 -72.34 -48.78 -10.19
N PRO A 140 -71.73 -48.34 -9.08
CA PRO A 140 -71.11 -49.24 -8.11
C PRO A 140 -72.18 -50.01 -7.32
N VAL A 141 -71.87 -51.26 -6.96
CA VAL A 141 -72.85 -52.18 -6.36
C VAL A 141 -72.92 -52.08 -4.82
N ASP A 142 -71.81 -51.79 -4.12
CA ASP A 142 -71.78 -51.86 -2.63
C ASP A 142 -70.75 -50.96 -1.92
N GLU A 143 -70.14 -49.96 -2.56
CA GLU A 143 -69.31 -48.98 -1.86
C GLU A 143 -69.56 -47.59 -2.46
N MET A 144 -69.71 -46.57 -1.60
CA MET A 144 -69.87 -45.16 -1.96
C MET A 144 -68.62 -44.35 -1.58
N CYS A 145 -68.49 -43.14 -2.13
CA CYS A 145 -67.30 -42.27 -1.96
C CYS A 145 -66.89 -42.09 -0.48
N GLN A 146 -65.59 -42.18 -0.21
CA GLN A 146 -64.99 -42.05 1.13
C GLN A 146 -64.48 -40.63 1.38
N ARG A 147 -64.49 -40.16 2.63
CA ARG A 147 -64.06 -38.79 2.98
C ARG A 147 -62.54 -38.63 2.83
N ASP A 148 -62.10 -37.54 2.20
CA ASP A 148 -60.68 -37.16 2.08
C ASP A 148 -60.07 -36.82 3.46
N VAL A 149 -58.79 -37.15 3.65
CA VAL A 149 -58.08 -37.00 4.93
C VAL A 149 -57.19 -35.75 4.86
N ASP A 150 -57.50 -34.71 5.65
CA ASP A 150 -56.68 -33.49 5.70
C ASP A 150 -55.41 -33.70 6.54
N GLU A 151 -54.28 -34.00 5.88
CA GLU A 151 -53.01 -34.24 6.56
C GLU A 151 -52.41 -32.99 7.21
N CYS A 152 -52.84 -31.78 6.81
CA CYS A 152 -52.42 -30.53 7.44
C CYS A 152 -53.10 -30.31 8.81
N VAL A 153 -54.22 -30.99 9.08
CA VAL A 153 -54.99 -30.85 10.33
C VAL A 153 -54.74 -32.02 11.30
N LEU A 154 -54.42 -33.22 10.79
CA LEU A 154 -54.26 -34.44 11.60
C LEU A 154 -52.86 -34.63 12.23
N GLY A 155 -51.83 -33.90 11.79
CA GLY A 155 -50.46 -34.04 12.31
C GLY A 155 -49.73 -32.72 12.44
N THR A 156 -49.32 -32.37 13.66
CA THR A 156 -48.46 -31.22 13.96
C THR A 156 -47.01 -31.43 13.46
N SER A 157 -46.79 -31.62 12.15
CA SER A 157 -45.48 -31.54 11.45
C SER A 157 -45.48 -32.16 10.03
N ALA A 158 -46.53 -32.04 9.21
CA ALA A 158 -46.50 -32.57 7.83
C ALA A 158 -45.42 -31.87 6.97
N CYS A 159 -45.29 -30.56 7.14
CA CYS A 159 -44.23 -29.73 6.56
C CYS A 159 -43.30 -29.28 7.71
N GLY A 160 -41.98 -29.38 7.55
CA GLY A 160 -41.00 -29.05 8.61
C GLY A 160 -41.10 -27.59 9.12
N PRO A 161 -40.28 -27.19 10.12
CA PRO A 161 -40.32 -25.81 10.64
C PRO A 161 -40.08 -24.76 9.53
N ASN A 162 -40.70 -23.59 9.69
CA ASN A 162 -40.65 -22.46 8.75
C ASN A 162 -41.26 -22.73 7.35
N SER A 163 -42.33 -23.54 7.29
CA SER A 163 -43.04 -23.88 6.05
C SER A 163 -44.57 -23.86 6.21
N ILE A 164 -45.28 -23.79 5.08
CA ILE A 164 -46.75 -23.76 4.94
C ILE A 164 -47.22 -25.08 4.35
N CYS A 165 -48.22 -25.71 4.97
CA CYS A 165 -48.91 -26.91 4.48
C CYS A 165 -50.20 -26.53 3.75
N SER A 166 -50.45 -27.15 2.60
CA SER A 166 -51.69 -27.00 1.82
C SER A 166 -52.26 -28.38 1.49
N ASN A 167 -53.49 -28.65 1.92
CA ASN A 167 -54.17 -29.92 1.67
C ASN A 167 -54.69 -30.01 0.24
N THR A 168 -54.63 -31.19 -0.36
CA THR A 168 -55.11 -31.50 -1.71
C THR A 168 -55.86 -32.84 -1.70
N ILE A 169 -56.77 -33.07 -2.66
CA ILE A 169 -57.53 -34.32 -2.70
C ILE A 169 -56.57 -35.50 -2.87
N GLY A 170 -56.50 -36.39 -1.86
CA GLY A 170 -55.58 -37.53 -1.82
C GLY A 170 -54.12 -37.20 -1.46
N GLY A 171 -53.81 -36.04 -0.86
CA GLY A 171 -52.48 -35.73 -0.28
C GLY A 171 -52.23 -34.26 0.08
N TYR A 172 -50.98 -33.83 0.31
CA TYR A 172 -50.66 -32.44 0.72
C TYR A 172 -49.39 -31.90 0.04
N ASN A 173 -49.23 -30.57 0.02
CA ASN A 173 -48.06 -29.87 -0.50
C ASN A 173 -47.48 -28.86 0.51
N CYS A 174 -46.15 -28.69 0.49
CA CYS A 174 -45.40 -27.87 1.43
C CYS A 174 -44.57 -26.78 0.72
N SER A 175 -44.51 -25.58 1.29
CA SER A 175 -43.67 -24.48 0.77
C SER A 175 -43.04 -23.65 1.89
N CYS A 176 -41.81 -23.14 1.72
CA CYS A 176 -41.16 -22.31 2.75
C CYS A 176 -41.86 -20.96 3.00
N TRP A 177 -41.72 -20.43 4.22
CA TRP A 177 -42.06 -19.02 4.51
C TRP A 177 -41.13 -18.07 3.73
N THR A 178 -41.65 -16.87 3.45
CA THR A 178 -40.85 -15.78 2.85
C THR A 178 -39.66 -15.45 3.75
N GLY A 179 -38.46 -15.33 3.17
CA GLY A 179 -37.20 -15.14 3.91
C GLY A 179 -36.47 -16.45 4.28
N PHE A 180 -37.01 -17.61 3.88
CA PHE A 180 -36.40 -18.92 4.14
C PHE A 180 -36.22 -19.73 2.86
N THR A 181 -35.15 -20.52 2.77
CA THR A 181 -34.85 -21.41 1.62
C THR A 181 -34.54 -22.83 2.07
N VAL A 182 -34.70 -23.82 1.19
CA VAL A 182 -34.31 -25.21 1.47
C VAL A 182 -32.84 -25.48 1.17
N THR A 183 -32.23 -26.37 1.96
CA THR A 183 -30.83 -26.80 1.79
C THR A 183 -30.57 -27.46 0.43
N ASN A 184 -31.56 -28.17 -0.12
CA ASN A 184 -31.49 -28.75 -1.46
C ASN A 184 -32.73 -28.35 -2.28
N SER A 185 -32.56 -27.40 -3.18
CA SER A 185 -33.59 -26.86 -4.07
C SER A 185 -34.12 -27.85 -5.11
N SER A 186 -33.48 -29.01 -5.26
CA SER A 186 -33.90 -30.07 -6.19
C SER A 186 -34.89 -31.07 -5.57
N LEU A 187 -35.20 -30.93 -4.28
CA LEU A 187 -36.10 -31.83 -3.53
C LEU A 187 -37.32 -31.06 -2.98
N PRO A 188 -38.50 -31.70 -2.90
CA PRO A 188 -39.70 -31.07 -2.35
C PRO A 188 -39.54 -30.75 -0.86
N VAL A 189 -40.22 -29.70 -0.39
CA VAL A 189 -40.21 -29.29 1.03
C VAL A 189 -40.94 -30.36 1.84
N ASN A 190 -40.29 -30.88 2.89
CA ASN A 190 -40.89 -31.83 3.83
C ASN A 190 -40.04 -31.83 5.11
N ILE A 191 -40.36 -32.70 6.08
CA ILE A 191 -39.63 -32.79 7.34
C ILE A 191 -38.13 -33.13 7.18
N SER A 192 -37.73 -33.77 6.09
CA SER A 192 -36.34 -34.15 5.77
C SER A 192 -35.59 -33.13 4.90
N ASN A 193 -36.29 -32.10 4.38
CA ASN A 193 -35.71 -30.96 3.66
C ASN A 193 -36.34 -29.65 4.20
N PRO A 194 -36.01 -29.25 5.44
CA PRO A 194 -36.63 -28.12 6.12
C PRO A 194 -36.11 -26.77 5.59
N CYS A 195 -36.83 -25.69 5.89
CA CYS A 195 -36.52 -24.33 5.45
C CYS A 195 -35.60 -23.63 6.46
N SER A 196 -34.48 -23.08 5.98
CA SER A 196 -33.50 -22.31 6.75
C SER A 196 -33.56 -20.83 6.40
N ASP A 197 -33.29 -19.98 7.39
CA ASP A 197 -33.22 -18.52 7.26
C ASP A 197 -32.20 -18.09 6.18
N VAL A 198 -32.56 -17.08 5.40
CA VAL A 198 -31.67 -16.48 4.40
C VAL A 198 -30.98 -15.29 5.06
N ASP A 199 -29.67 -15.38 5.29
CA ASP A 199 -28.92 -14.23 5.78
C ASP A 199 -28.68 -13.23 4.63
N GLU A 200 -29.55 -12.23 4.52
CA GLU A 200 -29.45 -11.22 3.46
C GLU A 200 -28.22 -10.31 3.60
N CYS A 201 -27.59 -10.25 4.78
CA CYS A 201 -26.37 -9.48 4.99
C CYS A 201 -25.12 -10.21 4.44
N VAL A 202 -25.16 -11.54 4.29
CA VAL A 202 -24.04 -12.37 3.78
C VAL A 202 -24.16 -12.66 2.28
N LEU A 203 -25.39 -12.72 1.76
CA LEU A 203 -25.65 -13.06 0.34
C LEU A 203 -25.52 -11.89 -0.63
N GLY A 204 -25.45 -10.63 -0.17
CA GLY A 204 -25.20 -9.48 -1.03
C GLY A 204 -24.89 -8.19 -0.27
N THR A 205 -23.86 -7.46 -0.68
CA THR A 205 -23.44 -6.16 -0.13
C THR A 205 -24.41 -4.99 -0.43
N SER A 206 -25.67 -5.28 -0.76
CA SER A 206 -26.67 -4.32 -1.26
C SER A 206 -28.04 -4.37 -0.56
N ALA A 207 -28.22 -5.21 0.48
CA ALA A 207 -29.48 -5.26 1.24
C ALA A 207 -29.79 -3.91 1.94
N CYS A 208 -28.76 -3.27 2.48
CA CYS A 208 -28.83 -1.92 3.02
C CYS A 208 -28.10 -0.95 2.08
N GLY A 209 -28.69 0.22 1.80
CA GLY A 209 -28.07 1.23 0.92
C GLY A 209 -26.69 1.73 1.43
N PRO A 210 -25.93 2.49 0.63
CA PRO A 210 -24.60 2.96 1.04
C PRO A 210 -24.65 3.74 2.37
N ASN A 211 -23.55 3.68 3.13
CA ASN A 211 -23.37 4.32 4.45
C ASN A 211 -24.31 3.81 5.56
N SER A 212 -24.63 2.52 5.55
CA SER A 212 -25.50 1.88 6.55
C SER A 212 -24.96 0.51 7.01
N ILE A 213 -25.42 0.06 8.17
CA ILE A 213 -25.10 -1.21 8.84
C ILE A 213 -26.28 -2.16 8.65
N CYS A 214 -26.02 -3.35 8.09
CA CYS A 214 -26.97 -4.45 7.98
C CYS A 214 -26.90 -5.36 9.22
N SER A 215 -28.06 -5.72 9.76
CA SER A 215 -28.21 -6.69 10.84
C SER A 215 -29.25 -7.74 10.44
N ASN A 216 -28.83 -9.00 10.34
CA ASN A 216 -29.72 -10.10 9.98
C ASN A 216 -30.70 -10.41 11.13
N THR A 217 -31.94 -10.77 10.79
CA THR A 217 -33.00 -11.18 11.70
C THR A 217 -33.67 -12.45 11.17
N ILE A 218 -34.31 -13.25 12.02
CA ILE A 218 -34.95 -14.48 11.56
C ILE A 218 -36.12 -14.13 10.61
N GLY A 219 -35.99 -14.47 9.32
CA GLY A 219 -36.92 -14.21 8.23
C GLY A 219 -36.76 -12.86 7.52
N GLY A 220 -35.67 -12.11 7.75
CA GLY A 220 -35.39 -10.83 7.07
C GLY A 220 -34.24 -10.03 7.70
N TYR A 221 -34.08 -8.75 7.38
CA TYR A 221 -32.95 -7.93 7.88
C TYR A 221 -33.37 -6.51 8.29
N ASN A 222 -32.53 -5.84 9.09
CA ASN A 222 -32.70 -4.44 9.47
C ASN A 222 -31.45 -3.62 9.16
N CYS A 223 -31.65 -2.37 8.73
CA CYS A 223 -30.60 -1.44 8.33
C CYS A 223 -30.58 -0.19 9.23
N SER A 224 -29.39 0.31 9.55
CA SER A 224 -29.22 1.56 10.33
C SER A 224 -28.09 2.42 9.76
N CYS A 225 -28.18 3.76 9.80
CA CYS A 225 -27.12 4.62 9.25
C CYS A 225 -25.85 4.59 10.09
N TRP A 226 -24.69 4.75 9.44
CA TRP A 226 -23.44 5.06 10.13
C TRP A 226 -23.54 6.39 10.89
N THR A 227 -22.78 6.52 11.98
CA THR A 227 -22.63 7.79 12.70
C THR A 227 -22.11 8.87 11.75
N GLY A 228 -22.74 10.06 11.76
CA GLY A 228 -22.45 11.15 10.80
C GLY A 228 -23.36 11.16 9.57
N PHE A 229 -24.25 10.18 9.42
CA PHE A 229 -25.19 10.07 8.29
C PHE A 229 -26.65 10.08 8.77
N THR A 230 -27.54 10.62 7.95
CA THR A 230 -28.99 10.67 8.20
C THR A 230 -29.78 10.17 6.99
N VAL A 231 -30.98 9.63 7.23
CA VAL A 231 -31.87 9.21 6.15
C VAL A 231 -32.50 10.40 5.44
N THR A 232 -32.70 10.26 4.14
CA THR A 232 -33.34 11.28 3.30
C THR A 232 -34.78 11.58 3.74
N ASN A 233 -35.51 10.54 4.17
CA ASN A 233 -36.83 10.68 4.80
C ASN A 233 -36.85 9.95 6.15
N SER A 234 -36.91 10.71 7.24
CA SER A 234 -36.92 10.22 8.62
C SER A 234 -38.17 9.45 9.03
N SER A 235 -39.22 9.45 8.20
CA SER A 235 -40.46 8.70 8.44
C SER A 235 -40.48 7.31 7.79
N LEU A 236 -39.43 6.95 7.04
CA LEU A 236 -39.31 5.68 6.34
C LEU A 236 -38.09 4.87 6.85
N PRO A 237 -38.16 3.53 6.86
CA PRO A 237 -37.03 2.68 7.27
C PRO A 237 -35.84 2.83 6.31
N VAL A 238 -34.63 2.57 6.83
CA VAL A 238 -33.40 2.58 6.04
C VAL A 238 -33.40 1.37 5.11
N ASN A 239 -33.25 1.59 3.81
CA ASN A 239 -33.10 0.54 2.80
C ASN A 239 -32.45 1.15 1.55
N ILE A 240 -32.27 0.36 0.49
CA ILE A 240 -31.65 0.84 -0.77
C ILE A 240 -32.39 2.03 -1.42
N SER A 241 -33.70 2.17 -1.19
CA SER A 241 -34.54 3.27 -1.71
C SER A 241 -34.65 4.48 -0.78
N ASN A 242 -34.17 4.38 0.47
CA ASN A 242 -34.05 5.49 1.43
C ASN A 242 -32.65 5.46 2.06
N PRO A 243 -31.60 5.76 1.27
CA PRO A 243 -30.21 5.61 1.71
C PRO A 243 -29.80 6.69 2.71
N CYS A 244 -28.70 6.39 3.42
CA CYS A 244 -28.09 7.29 4.38
C CYS A 244 -27.22 8.32 3.65
N ARG A 245 -27.55 9.60 3.84
CA ARG A 245 -26.83 10.75 3.30
C ARG A 245 -25.98 11.38 4.39
N ASP A 246 -24.80 11.80 3.99
CA ASP A 246 -23.87 12.56 4.81
C ASP A 246 -24.53 13.83 5.38
N VAL A 247 -24.27 14.12 6.66
CA VAL A 247 -24.71 15.35 7.31
C VAL A 247 -23.65 16.41 7.06
N ASP A 248 -24.00 17.47 6.34
CA ASP A 248 -23.08 18.61 6.21
C ASP A 248 -23.14 19.47 7.48
N GLU A 249 -22.25 19.21 8.43
CA GLU A 249 -22.18 19.97 9.69
C GLU A 249 -21.76 21.44 9.46
N CYS A 250 -21.03 21.73 8.37
CA CYS A 250 -20.63 23.09 8.01
C CYS A 250 -21.82 23.93 7.53
N ALA A 251 -22.78 23.30 6.83
CA ALA A 251 -24.01 23.95 6.38
C ALA A 251 -25.06 24.07 7.49
N THR A 252 -25.14 23.08 8.38
CA THR A 252 -26.13 23.04 9.46
C THR A 252 -25.72 23.85 10.70
N ALA A 253 -24.43 23.99 10.99
CA ALA A 253 -23.91 24.79 12.09
C ALA A 253 -22.64 25.60 11.68
N PRO A 254 -22.80 26.77 11.02
CA PRO A 254 -21.68 27.53 10.43
C PRO A 254 -20.57 27.96 11.41
N SER A 255 -20.87 27.99 12.72
CA SER A 255 -19.93 28.37 13.78
C SER A 255 -19.23 27.19 14.46
N ILE A 256 -19.38 25.96 13.95
CA ILE A 256 -18.88 24.74 14.60
C ILE A 256 -17.35 24.70 14.74
N CYS A 257 -16.62 25.37 13.84
CA CYS A 257 -15.15 25.48 13.85
C CYS A 257 -14.59 26.69 14.63
N GLY A 258 -15.45 27.61 15.12
CA GLY A 258 -15.02 28.86 15.76
C GLY A 258 -14.62 30.00 14.79
N PRO A 259 -14.20 31.18 15.30
CA PRO A 259 -13.72 32.30 14.49
C PRO A 259 -12.31 32.06 13.90
N ASN A 260 -12.00 32.72 12.78
CA ASN A 260 -10.72 32.63 12.03
C ASN A 260 -10.38 31.22 11.50
N SER A 261 -11.40 30.37 11.32
CA SER A 261 -11.28 29.04 10.74
C SER A 261 -12.07 28.89 9.45
N ILE A 262 -11.85 27.77 8.77
CA ILE A 262 -12.54 27.29 7.58
C ILE A 262 -13.11 25.92 7.93
N CYS A 263 -14.42 25.76 7.75
CA CYS A 263 -15.09 24.47 7.88
C CYS A 263 -15.16 23.82 6.50
N SER A 264 -14.67 22.59 6.39
CA SER A 264 -14.81 21.76 5.20
C SER A 264 -15.53 20.48 5.57
N ASN A 265 -16.68 20.24 4.96
CA ASN A 265 -17.42 19.00 5.16
C ASN A 265 -16.64 17.80 4.61
N THR A 266 -16.67 16.68 5.31
CA THR A 266 -16.05 15.42 4.90
C THR A 266 -17.10 14.31 4.94
N ILE A 267 -16.88 13.20 4.25
CA ILE A 267 -17.86 12.11 4.27
C ILE A 267 -17.86 11.47 5.67
N GLY A 268 -18.97 11.59 6.41
CA GLY A 268 -19.20 11.09 7.76
C GLY A 268 -18.81 12.05 8.90
N GLY A 269 -18.52 13.32 8.60
CA GLY A 269 -18.18 14.34 9.60
C GLY A 269 -17.57 15.60 8.99
N TYR A 270 -16.92 16.45 9.77
CA TYR A 270 -16.35 17.71 9.27
C TYR A 270 -14.91 17.93 9.73
N ASN A 271 -14.14 18.64 8.91
CA ASN A 271 -12.81 19.10 9.26
C ASN A 271 -12.78 20.62 9.39
N CYS A 272 -12.08 21.09 10.40
CA CYS A 272 -11.92 22.49 10.72
C CYS A 272 -10.43 22.87 10.63
N SER A 273 -10.10 23.83 9.76
CA SER A 273 -8.74 24.34 9.60
C SER A 273 -8.66 25.83 9.92
N CYS A 274 -7.53 26.34 10.39
CA CYS A 274 -7.35 27.78 10.56
C CYS A 274 -7.14 28.47 9.20
N ARG A 275 -7.61 29.73 9.09
CA ARG A 275 -7.27 30.59 7.95
C ARG A 275 -5.76 30.86 7.94
N THR A 276 -5.21 31.12 6.77
CA THR A 276 -3.81 31.52 6.59
C THR A 276 -3.45 32.69 7.52
N GLY A 277 -2.34 32.59 8.25
CA GLY A 277 -1.92 33.55 9.29
C GLY A 277 -2.41 33.23 10.71
N PHE A 278 -3.14 32.12 10.91
CA PHE A 278 -3.65 31.70 12.23
C PHE A 278 -3.30 30.25 12.54
N THR A 279 -3.08 29.93 13.82
CA THR A 279 -2.77 28.59 14.33
C THR A 279 -3.64 28.21 15.53
N VAL A 280 -3.77 26.92 15.80
CA VAL A 280 -4.60 26.39 16.89
C VAL A 280 -3.94 26.61 18.24
N THR A 281 -4.74 26.96 19.25
CA THR A 281 -4.23 27.25 20.61
C THR A 281 -3.60 26.00 21.27
N ASN A 282 -4.17 24.82 21.03
CA ASN A 282 -3.61 23.53 21.47
C ASN A 282 -3.56 22.54 20.29
N PRO A 283 -2.36 22.23 19.75
CA PRO A 283 -2.20 21.31 18.61
C PRO A 283 -2.59 19.86 18.89
N ALA A 284 -2.72 19.45 20.16
CA ALA A 284 -3.09 18.09 20.54
C ALA A 284 -4.61 17.84 20.54
N LEU A 285 -5.42 18.87 20.28
CA LEU A 285 -6.88 18.81 20.28
C LEU A 285 -7.43 19.29 18.94
N ASN A 286 -8.53 18.70 18.48
CA ASN A 286 -9.19 19.13 17.26
C ASN A 286 -9.78 20.54 17.41
N LEU A 287 -9.78 21.31 16.32
CA LEU A 287 -10.32 22.67 16.30
C LEU A 287 -11.82 22.63 16.61
N SER A 288 -12.24 23.45 17.56
CA SER A 288 -13.62 23.50 18.03
C SER A 288 -13.90 24.86 18.68
N THR A 289 -15.13 25.12 19.08
CA THR A 289 -15.49 26.33 19.84
C THR A 289 -14.69 26.52 21.14
N THR A 290 -14.04 25.46 21.64
CA THR A 290 -13.17 25.50 22.82
C THR A 290 -11.66 25.49 22.51
N ASN A 291 -11.26 25.24 21.27
CA ASN A 291 -9.85 25.26 20.82
C ASN A 291 -9.74 26.13 19.55
N LEU A 292 -9.38 27.41 19.75
CA LEU A 292 -9.56 28.47 18.76
C LEU A 292 -8.29 28.74 17.92
N CYS A 293 -8.51 29.33 16.74
CA CYS A 293 -7.45 29.87 15.89
C CYS A 293 -6.98 31.24 16.41
N THR A 294 -5.72 31.34 16.78
CA THR A 294 -5.04 32.57 17.20
C THR A 294 -4.03 33.01 16.16
N ASP A 295 -3.86 34.34 16.04
CA ASP A 295 -2.90 34.97 15.15
C ASP A 295 -1.49 34.40 15.33
N VAL A 296 -0.84 34.07 14.22
CA VAL A 296 0.56 33.64 14.21
C VAL A 296 1.41 34.90 14.14
N ASP A 297 2.12 35.21 15.22
CA ASP A 297 3.08 36.32 15.22
C ASP A 297 4.31 35.92 14.42
N GLU A 298 4.32 36.14 13.09
CA GLU A 298 5.40 35.69 12.21
C GLU A 298 6.76 36.32 12.54
N CYS A 299 6.77 37.43 13.29
CA CYS A 299 7.98 38.13 13.71
C CYS A 299 8.68 37.50 14.93
N LYS A 300 8.01 36.62 15.71
CA LYS A 300 8.60 35.97 16.89
C LYS A 300 9.43 34.70 16.61
N PRO A 301 8.97 33.75 15.78
CA PRO A 301 9.72 32.53 15.48
C PRO A 301 10.80 32.74 14.39
N ALA A 302 10.68 33.77 13.53
CA ALA A 302 11.63 34.02 12.44
C ALA A 302 11.83 35.53 12.15
N PRO A 303 12.77 36.22 12.83
CA PRO A 303 13.12 37.62 12.54
C PRO A 303 13.66 37.86 11.12
N SER A 304 14.03 36.79 10.40
CA SER A 304 14.68 36.81 9.09
C SER A 304 13.71 36.88 7.90
N ILE A 305 12.40 36.80 8.12
CA ILE A 305 11.41 36.80 7.02
C ILE A 305 11.43 38.09 6.19
N CYS A 306 11.83 39.20 6.81
CA CYS A 306 12.01 40.51 6.19
C CYS A 306 13.41 40.71 5.55
N GLY A 307 14.29 39.70 5.56
CA GLY A 307 15.69 39.80 5.14
C GLY A 307 16.61 40.50 6.17
N PRO A 308 17.94 40.39 6.03
CA PRO A 308 18.89 41.04 6.95
C PRO A 308 18.77 42.57 6.92
N ASN A 309 19.11 43.22 8.05
CA ASN A 309 19.07 44.69 8.25
C ASN A 309 17.67 45.34 8.14
N SER A 310 16.61 44.57 8.41
CA SER A 310 15.22 45.04 8.43
C SER A 310 14.58 44.95 9.83
N ILE A 311 13.36 45.46 9.97
CA ILE A 311 12.49 45.44 11.15
C ILE A 311 11.15 44.81 10.71
N CYS A 312 10.77 43.73 11.39
CA CYS A 312 9.48 43.05 11.24
C CYS A 312 8.48 43.57 12.28
N SER A 313 7.26 43.87 11.85
CA SER A 313 6.13 44.23 12.71
C SER A 313 4.93 43.33 12.40
N ASN A 314 4.43 42.64 13.42
CA ASN A 314 3.29 41.72 13.29
C ASN A 314 1.96 42.50 13.13
N THR A 315 1.07 41.96 12.31
CA THR A 315 -0.30 42.45 12.11
C THR A 315 -1.28 41.26 12.20
N ILE A 316 -2.57 41.50 12.44
CA ILE A 316 -3.51 40.39 12.56
C ILE A 316 -3.70 39.73 11.19
N GLY A 317 -3.28 38.47 11.05
CA GLY A 317 -3.30 37.65 9.84
C GLY A 317 -2.08 37.82 8.92
N GLY A 318 -0.99 38.46 9.36
CA GLY A 318 0.26 38.60 8.59
C GLY A 318 1.25 39.63 9.18
N TYR A 319 2.26 40.08 8.41
CA TYR A 319 3.32 40.97 8.93
C TYR A 319 3.76 42.04 7.93
N ASN A 320 4.45 43.08 8.41
CA ASN A 320 5.05 44.14 7.60
C ASN A 320 6.54 44.32 7.90
N CYS A 321 7.33 44.64 6.87
CA CYS A 321 8.78 44.75 6.89
C CYS A 321 9.25 46.17 6.51
N SER A 322 10.26 46.69 7.21
CA SER A 322 10.90 47.99 6.90
C SER A 322 12.42 47.93 7.10
N CYS A 323 13.22 48.68 6.33
CA CYS A 323 14.68 48.72 6.54
C CYS A 323 15.05 49.48 7.80
N ARG A 324 16.11 49.04 8.49
CA ARG A 324 16.71 49.78 9.61
C ARG A 324 17.35 51.08 9.10
N THR A 325 17.40 52.11 9.93
CA THR A 325 18.13 53.36 9.65
C THR A 325 19.59 53.08 9.26
N GLY A 326 20.07 53.72 8.18
CA GLY A 326 21.39 53.46 7.57
C GLY A 326 21.38 52.44 6.42
N PHE A 327 20.23 51.83 6.12
CA PHE A 327 20.07 50.82 5.05
C PHE A 327 18.94 51.18 4.09
N THR A 328 19.05 50.72 2.84
CA THR A 328 18.02 50.89 1.79
C THR A 328 17.69 49.58 1.10
N ALA A 329 16.49 49.44 0.55
CA ALA A 329 16.11 48.26 -0.22
C ALA A 329 16.98 48.13 -1.49
N THR A 330 17.38 46.91 -1.83
CA THR A 330 18.16 46.62 -3.04
C THR A 330 17.37 47.01 -4.31
N ASN A 331 16.06 46.76 -4.32
CA ASN A 331 15.12 47.26 -5.31
C ASN A 331 13.94 47.98 -4.62
N PRO A 332 13.75 49.30 -4.81
CA PRO A 332 12.66 50.07 -4.19
C PRO A 332 11.24 49.68 -4.64
N ASP A 333 11.09 49.02 -5.79
CA ASP A 333 9.79 48.70 -6.39
C ASP A 333 9.23 47.33 -5.95
N LEU A 334 9.97 46.58 -5.12
CA LEU A 334 9.60 45.25 -4.66
C LEU A 334 9.46 45.21 -3.12
N ASN A 335 8.53 44.40 -2.62
CA ASN A 335 8.36 44.20 -1.17
C ASN A 335 9.63 43.59 -0.54
N LEU A 336 9.97 44.04 0.67
CA LEU A 336 11.15 43.57 1.40
C LEU A 336 10.99 42.10 1.77
N SER A 337 11.97 41.29 1.40
CA SER A 337 12.01 39.84 1.62
C SER A 337 13.46 39.36 1.59
N THR A 338 13.70 38.07 1.83
CA THR A 338 15.03 37.47 1.67
C THR A 338 15.62 37.63 0.25
N THR A 339 14.77 37.77 -0.77
CA THR A 339 15.17 37.99 -2.17
C THR A 339 15.34 39.46 -2.55
N ASN A 340 14.84 40.39 -1.72
CA ASN A 340 15.06 41.84 -1.84
C ASN A 340 15.53 42.44 -0.50
N PRO A 341 16.80 42.22 -0.09
CA PRO A 341 17.30 42.60 1.23
C PRO A 341 17.64 44.09 1.34
N CYS A 342 17.80 44.56 2.59
CA CYS A 342 18.29 45.90 2.89
C CYS A 342 19.83 45.93 2.85
N THR A 343 20.40 46.82 2.05
CA THR A 343 21.85 47.02 1.89
C THR A 343 22.31 48.32 2.52
N ASP A 344 23.55 48.33 2.98
CA ASP A 344 24.18 49.46 3.68
C ASP A 344 24.32 50.67 2.74
N VAL A 345 24.03 51.87 3.26
CA VAL A 345 24.22 53.12 2.53
C VAL A 345 25.61 53.67 2.85
N ASP A 346 26.53 53.65 1.88
CA ASP A 346 27.86 54.24 2.09
C ASP A 346 27.79 55.78 2.06
N GLU A 347 27.72 56.41 3.24
CA GLU A 347 27.65 57.86 3.37
C GLU A 347 28.97 58.56 2.97
N CYS A 348 30.12 57.88 3.07
CA CYS A 348 31.41 58.42 2.65
C CYS A 348 31.53 58.49 1.11
N ALA A 349 30.92 57.56 0.39
CA ALA A 349 30.86 57.56 -1.07
C ALA A 349 29.83 58.57 -1.62
N THR A 350 28.69 58.70 -0.95
CA THR A 350 27.59 59.59 -1.37
C THR A 350 27.81 61.05 -0.99
N ALA A 351 28.52 61.35 0.11
CA ALA A 351 28.85 62.71 0.54
C ALA A 351 30.27 62.82 1.15
N PRO A 352 31.34 62.90 0.32
CA PRO A 352 32.74 62.83 0.77
C PRO A 352 33.21 63.93 1.75
N SER A 353 32.45 65.02 1.89
CA SER A 353 32.76 66.16 2.76
C SER A 353 32.11 66.10 4.14
N ILE A 354 31.38 65.03 4.45
CA ILE A 354 30.54 64.89 5.65
C ILE A 354 31.32 64.99 6.98
N CYS A 355 32.61 64.63 6.99
CA CYS A 355 33.48 64.66 8.17
C CYS A 355 34.28 65.98 8.40
N GLY A 356 34.23 66.95 7.48
CA GLY A 356 35.00 68.21 7.57
C GLY A 356 36.50 68.08 7.24
N PRO A 357 37.25 69.20 7.10
CA PRO A 357 38.66 69.19 6.68
C PRO A 357 39.61 68.62 7.76
N ASN A 358 40.76 68.07 7.31
CA ASN A 358 41.78 67.41 8.16
C ASN A 358 41.28 66.16 8.93
N SER A 359 40.18 65.55 8.46
CA SER A 359 39.62 64.31 8.99
C SER A 359 39.73 63.14 7.98
N ILE A 360 39.37 61.94 8.43
CA ILE A 360 39.24 60.70 7.64
C ILE A 360 37.83 60.15 7.88
N CYS A 361 37.08 59.93 6.80
CA CYS A 361 35.78 59.25 6.80
C CYS A 361 36.00 57.76 6.54
N SER A 362 35.44 56.90 7.39
CA SER A 362 35.39 55.46 7.17
C SER A 362 33.95 54.99 7.27
N ASN A 363 33.43 54.38 6.21
CA ASN A 363 32.11 53.77 6.21
C ASN A 363 32.08 52.59 7.21
N THR A 364 30.98 52.43 7.92
CA THR A 364 30.73 51.32 8.84
C THR A 364 29.36 50.73 8.53
N ILE A 365 29.10 49.48 8.91
CA ILE A 365 27.80 48.86 8.61
C ILE A 365 26.71 49.59 9.42
N GLY A 366 25.80 50.28 8.74
CA GLY A 366 24.68 51.07 9.28
C GLY A 366 25.00 52.54 9.58
N GLY A 367 26.13 53.08 9.14
CA GLY A 367 26.49 54.49 9.28
C GLY A 367 27.98 54.77 9.05
N TYR A 368 28.51 55.94 9.45
CA TYR A 368 29.91 56.30 9.18
C TYR A 368 30.63 56.84 10.42
N ASN A 369 31.95 56.68 10.46
CA ASN A 369 32.80 57.26 11.51
C ASN A 369 33.80 58.26 10.93
N CYS A 370 33.97 59.37 11.65
CA CYS A 370 34.90 60.44 11.31
C CYS A 370 36.00 60.52 12.36
N SER A 371 37.26 60.54 11.94
CA SER A 371 38.41 60.69 12.84
C SER A 371 39.36 61.80 12.38
N CYS A 372 39.97 62.53 13.32
CA CYS A 372 41.00 63.52 12.98
C CYS A 372 42.29 62.83 12.53
N ARG A 373 42.98 63.42 11.55
CA ARG A 373 44.34 63.00 11.20
C ARG A 373 45.28 63.24 12.38
N THR A 374 46.31 62.40 12.50
CA THR A 374 47.34 62.51 13.55
C THR A 374 47.98 63.91 13.59
N GLY A 375 48.10 64.50 14.79
CA GLY A 375 48.59 65.87 15.01
C GLY A 375 47.48 66.93 15.15
N PHE A 376 46.21 66.56 14.95
CA PHE A 376 45.06 67.47 15.05
C PHE A 376 44.03 66.96 16.06
N THR A 377 43.30 67.87 16.71
CA THR A 377 42.21 67.56 17.66
C THR A 377 40.93 68.29 17.27
N ALA A 378 39.77 67.76 17.68
CA ALA A 378 38.49 68.41 17.41
C ALA A 378 38.41 69.78 18.10
N THR A 379 37.92 70.80 17.39
CA THR A 379 37.78 72.17 17.92
C THR A 379 36.95 72.18 19.22
N ASN A 380 35.92 71.33 19.32
CA ASN A 380 35.23 71.00 20.56
C ASN A 380 35.20 69.47 20.76
N PRO A 381 35.94 68.92 21.74
CA PRO A 381 36.00 67.48 22.02
C PRO A 381 34.68 66.85 22.48
N ALA A 382 33.70 67.65 22.92
CA ALA A 382 32.40 67.17 23.40
C ALA A 382 31.36 66.96 22.28
N LEU A 383 31.70 67.28 21.03
CA LEU A 383 30.81 67.18 19.87
C LEU A 383 31.42 66.27 18.80
N ASN A 384 30.57 65.56 18.06
CA ASN A 384 31.01 64.71 16.95
C ASN A 384 31.63 65.55 15.81
N LEU A 385 32.63 64.99 15.14
CA LEU A 385 33.33 65.62 14.02
C LEU A 385 32.38 65.82 12.84
N SER A 386 32.30 67.04 12.34
CA SER A 386 31.48 67.42 11.19
C SER A 386 32.05 68.68 10.55
N THR A 387 31.46 69.13 9.44
CA THR A 387 31.81 70.41 8.81
C THR A 387 31.72 71.62 9.75
N THR A 388 30.94 71.52 10.84
CA THR A 388 30.77 72.57 11.85
C THR A 388 31.65 72.42 13.10
N ASN A 389 32.34 71.29 13.26
CA ASN A 389 33.32 71.02 14.32
C ASN A 389 34.59 70.37 13.73
N PRO A 390 35.47 71.15 13.07
CA PRO A 390 36.62 70.62 12.34
C PRO A 390 37.83 70.32 13.25
N CYS A 391 38.84 69.64 12.70
CA CYS A 391 40.09 69.32 13.40
C CYS A 391 41.11 70.48 13.30
N THR A 392 41.71 70.88 14.43
CA THR A 392 42.72 71.94 14.55
C THR A 392 44.05 71.40 15.11
N ASP A 393 45.15 72.02 14.70
CA ASP A 393 46.52 71.65 15.10
C ASP A 393 46.75 71.79 16.61
N VAL A 394 47.53 70.88 17.21
CA VAL A 394 47.89 70.90 18.63
C VAL A 394 49.29 71.48 18.80
N ASP A 395 49.47 72.49 19.65
CA ASP A 395 50.79 73.09 19.97
C ASP A 395 51.38 72.44 21.23
N GLU A 396 52.24 71.43 21.06
CA GLU A 396 52.75 70.60 22.16
C GLU A 396 53.79 71.33 23.05
N CYS A 397 54.30 72.50 22.64
CA CYS A 397 55.35 73.23 23.38
C CYS A 397 54.83 74.18 24.47
N LYS A 398 53.53 74.54 24.46
CA LYS A 398 52.93 75.49 25.41
C LYS A 398 52.47 74.92 26.77
N PRO A 399 51.90 73.70 26.85
CA PRO A 399 51.38 73.18 28.11
C PRO A 399 52.47 72.63 29.07
N ALA A 400 53.65 72.23 28.57
CA ALA A 400 54.72 71.64 29.38
C ALA A 400 56.13 71.83 28.78
N PRO A 401 56.96 72.78 29.27
CA PRO A 401 58.32 73.02 28.78
C PRO A 401 59.29 71.84 28.97
N SER A 402 58.89 70.80 29.70
CA SER A 402 59.71 69.67 30.08
C SER A 402 59.77 68.54 29.04
N ILE A 403 58.96 68.56 27.97
CA ILE A 403 58.75 67.39 27.09
C ILE A 403 60.03 66.83 26.41
N CYS A 404 61.12 67.61 26.31
CA CYS A 404 62.42 67.17 25.76
C CYS A 404 63.42 66.58 26.79
N GLY A 405 63.17 66.65 28.11
CA GLY A 405 64.01 66.06 29.17
C GLY A 405 65.20 66.89 29.67
N PRO A 406 65.80 66.56 30.84
CA PRO A 406 66.89 67.33 31.42
C PRO A 406 68.15 67.29 30.53
N ASN A 407 68.81 68.45 30.41
CA ASN A 407 69.96 68.70 29.51
C ASN A 407 69.64 68.82 28.00
N SER A 408 68.42 69.29 27.60
CA SER A 408 67.96 69.47 26.19
C SER A 408 67.18 70.80 25.85
N ILE A 409 66.73 71.03 24.60
CA ILE A 409 66.02 72.25 24.04
C ILE A 409 64.84 71.86 23.07
N CYS A 410 63.67 72.57 23.00
CA CYS A 410 62.41 72.24 22.25
C CYS A 410 61.85 73.32 21.24
N SER A 411 61.14 72.94 20.14
CA SER A 411 60.43 73.84 19.17
C SER A 411 59.18 73.23 18.43
N ASN A 412 58.05 73.97 18.24
CA ASN A 412 56.76 73.52 17.64
C ASN A 412 56.63 73.68 16.09
N THR A 413 55.85 72.82 15.40
CA THR A 413 55.55 72.81 13.94
C THR A 413 54.10 72.36 13.63
N ILE A 414 53.53 72.69 12.45
CA ILE A 414 52.15 72.28 12.10
C ILE A 414 52.08 70.74 11.97
N GLY A 415 51.36 70.09 12.88
CA GLY A 415 51.22 68.63 13.02
C GLY A 415 52.28 67.93 13.90
N GLY A 416 53.18 68.64 14.63
CA GLY A 416 54.17 68.04 15.58
C GLY A 416 55.30 68.97 16.09
N TYR A 417 56.42 68.46 16.69
CA TYR A 417 57.52 69.27 17.32
C TYR A 417 58.95 68.62 17.29
N ASN A 418 60.05 69.31 17.73
CA ASN A 418 61.47 68.84 17.67
C ASN A 418 62.39 69.17 18.91
N CYS A 419 63.48 68.40 19.21
CA CYS A 419 64.38 68.49 20.41
C CYS A 419 65.92 68.16 20.24
N SER A 420 66.90 68.72 21.05
CA SER A 420 68.41 68.47 20.98
C SER A 420 69.27 68.46 22.33
N CYS A 421 70.42 67.69 22.48
CA CYS A 421 71.27 67.40 23.73
C CYS A 421 72.55 68.29 23.92
N ARG A 422 73.11 68.40 25.15
CA ARG A 422 74.39 69.10 25.52
C ARG A 422 75.65 68.16 25.51
N THR A 423 76.89 68.67 25.36
CA THR A 423 78.16 67.91 25.11
C THR A 423 78.73 67.09 26.29
N GLY A 424 79.37 65.93 26.00
CA GLY A 424 80.01 65.02 26.99
C GLY A 424 79.09 63.90 27.52
N PHE A 425 77.84 63.92 27.06
CA PHE A 425 76.77 63.00 27.34
C PHE A 425 76.14 62.67 26.00
N THR A 426 75.81 61.41 25.76
CA THR A 426 74.98 61.04 24.62
C THR A 426 73.54 60.94 25.09
N ALA A 427 72.59 61.22 24.21
CA ALA A 427 71.22 60.79 24.45
C ALA A 427 71.27 59.31 24.87
N THR A 428 70.49 58.93 25.89
CA THR A 428 70.40 57.52 26.33
C THR A 428 70.13 56.60 25.13
N ASN A 429 69.46 57.13 24.08
CA ASN A 429 69.41 56.59 22.74
C ASN A 429 69.49 57.71 21.65
N PRO A 430 70.49 57.72 20.76
CA PRO A 430 70.68 58.74 19.72
C PRO A 430 69.81 58.58 18.46
N ALA A 431 69.07 57.48 18.31
CA ALA A 431 68.14 57.26 17.20
C ALA A 431 66.70 57.74 17.49
N LEU A 432 66.45 58.17 18.73
CA LEU A 432 65.16 58.68 19.19
C LEU A 432 65.26 60.18 19.43
N ASN A 433 64.20 60.91 19.08
CA ASN A 433 64.06 62.32 19.42
C ASN A 433 64.08 62.50 20.96
N LEU A 434 64.69 63.59 21.41
CA LEU A 434 64.95 63.84 22.83
C LEU A 434 63.68 64.09 23.63
N SER A 435 63.58 63.47 24.81
CA SER A 435 62.42 63.54 25.70
C SER A 435 62.76 63.32 27.18
N THR A 436 61.83 63.55 28.11
CA THR A 436 62.02 63.27 29.57
C THR A 436 62.44 61.84 29.88
N THR A 437 62.10 60.90 29.01
CA THR A 437 62.41 59.48 29.12
C THR A 437 63.64 59.07 28.32
N ASN A 438 64.23 59.97 27.52
CA ASN A 438 65.51 59.80 26.82
C ASN A 438 66.51 60.91 27.18
N PRO A 439 66.93 61.03 28.46
CA PRO A 439 67.87 62.06 28.93
C PRO A 439 69.31 61.78 28.48
N CYS A 440 70.26 62.68 28.69
CA CYS A 440 71.68 62.44 28.36
C CYS A 440 72.46 61.81 29.58
N THR A 441 73.23 60.69 29.45
CA THR A 441 73.88 59.90 30.57
C THR A 441 75.34 59.40 30.34
N ASP A 442 76.04 58.89 31.40
CA ASP A 442 77.43 58.30 31.40
C ASP A 442 77.46 56.81 30.96
N VAL A 443 78.60 56.29 30.45
CA VAL A 443 78.65 55.08 29.58
C VAL A 443 79.33 53.83 30.21
N ASP A 444 78.53 52.86 30.71
CA ASP A 444 78.92 51.53 31.23
C ASP A 444 79.00 50.45 30.11
N LYS A 445 80.12 49.79 29.79
CA LYS A 445 80.22 48.96 28.56
C LYS A 445 79.44 47.63 28.54
N CYS A 446 79.11 47.01 29.67
CA CYS A 446 78.18 45.86 29.66
C CYS A 446 76.72 46.27 29.55
N LEU A 447 76.40 47.48 29.99
CA LEU A 447 75.05 48.04 29.93
C LEU A 447 74.81 48.91 28.69
N THR A 448 75.86 49.48 28.09
CA THR A 448 75.81 50.40 26.93
C THR A 448 76.09 49.68 25.62
N THR A 449 76.63 48.48 25.69
CA THR A 449 76.60 47.50 24.60
C THR A 449 76.02 46.20 25.14
N PRO A 450 74.70 46.15 25.37
CA PRO A 450 73.99 45.05 26.06
C PRO A 450 73.93 43.72 25.28
N SER A 451 74.72 43.60 24.20
CA SER A 451 74.81 42.39 23.36
C SER A 451 76.25 42.08 22.99
N ILE A 452 77.20 42.58 23.77
CA ILE A 452 78.60 42.52 23.38
C ILE A 452 79.19 41.11 23.42
N CYS A 453 78.48 40.21 24.10
CA CYS A 453 78.70 38.76 24.11
C CYS A 453 77.87 37.99 23.08
N GLY A 454 76.99 38.67 22.35
CA GLY A 454 75.98 38.08 21.49
C GLY A 454 74.76 37.55 22.27
N PRO A 455 73.61 37.34 21.61
CA PRO A 455 72.43 36.73 22.24
C PRO A 455 72.73 35.29 22.73
N ASN A 456 71.94 34.82 23.70
CA ASN A 456 72.05 33.50 24.31
C ASN A 456 73.40 33.22 25.00
N SER A 457 73.97 34.26 25.60
CA SER A 457 75.25 34.24 26.32
C SER A 457 75.20 35.16 27.56
N THR A 458 76.14 35.04 28.49
CA THR A 458 76.24 35.85 29.72
C THR A 458 77.45 36.80 29.72
N CYS A 459 77.26 38.04 30.20
CA CYS A 459 78.25 39.15 30.18
C CYS A 459 78.59 39.71 31.59
N LEU A 460 79.83 40.19 31.84
CA LEU A 460 80.27 40.73 33.15
C LEU A 460 81.11 42.03 33.03
N ASN A 461 80.77 43.11 33.77
CA ASN A 461 81.28 44.51 33.60
C ASN A 461 82.44 44.92 34.50
N THR A 462 83.28 45.84 34.02
CA THR A 462 84.41 46.46 34.75
C THR A 462 84.48 47.97 34.46
N LYS A 463 85.04 48.81 35.36
CA LYS A 463 85.07 50.28 35.21
C LYS A 463 85.89 50.70 33.96
N GLY A 464 85.21 50.85 32.83
CA GLY A 464 85.78 51.09 31.49
C GLY A 464 85.74 49.94 30.44
N GLY A 465 85.23 48.69 30.73
CA GLY A 465 85.29 47.46 29.87
C GLY A 465 84.46 46.17 30.30
N TYR A 466 84.53 44.97 29.62
CA TYR A 466 83.63 43.73 29.79
C TYR A 466 84.16 42.27 29.37
N ASN A 467 83.44 41.12 29.64
CA ASN A 467 83.73 39.65 29.29
C ASN A 467 82.47 38.68 29.02
N CYS A 468 82.54 37.48 28.33
CA CYS A 468 81.41 36.70 27.67
C CYS A 468 81.39 35.10 27.58
N SER A 469 80.22 34.37 27.67
CA SER A 469 80.04 32.87 27.47
C SER A 469 78.60 32.33 27.11
N CYS A 470 78.39 31.22 26.35
CA CYS A 470 77.04 30.71 25.89
C CYS A 470 76.14 30.00 26.95
N LEU A 471 74.81 30.06 26.76
CA LEU A 471 73.75 29.39 27.56
C LEU A 471 73.43 27.96 27.05
N LYS A 472 72.85 27.10 27.90
CA LYS A 472 72.45 25.71 27.56
C LYS A 472 71.35 25.71 26.49
N GLY A 473 71.47 24.84 25.47
CA GLY A 473 70.58 24.81 24.29
C GLY A 473 71.10 25.62 23.09
N PHE A 474 72.23 26.32 23.26
CA PHE A 474 72.85 27.15 22.23
C PHE A 474 74.31 26.74 22.00
N THR A 475 74.79 26.87 20.77
CA THR A 475 76.18 26.60 20.41
C THR A 475 76.81 27.79 19.70
N ALA A 476 78.12 28.00 19.83
CA ALA A 476 78.81 29.07 19.11
C ALA A 476 78.82 28.78 17.61
N LEU A 477 78.60 29.82 16.80
CA LEU A 477 78.60 29.75 15.32
C LEU A 477 79.87 29.07 14.75
N ASN A 478 81.02 29.27 15.40
CA ASN A 478 82.24 28.50 15.21
C ASN A 478 82.80 28.05 16.57
N SER A 479 82.81 26.75 16.82
CA SER A 479 83.18 26.13 18.11
C SER A 479 84.65 26.30 18.50
N SER A 480 85.50 26.80 17.60
CA SER A 480 86.95 26.97 17.80
C SER A 480 87.36 28.42 18.15
N LEU A 481 86.42 29.37 18.26
CA LEU A 481 86.66 30.80 18.53
C LEU A 481 85.93 31.31 19.79
N PRO A 482 86.40 32.38 20.46
CA PRO A 482 85.77 32.92 21.68
C PRO A 482 84.40 33.54 21.40
N VAL A 483 83.48 33.46 22.37
CA VAL A 483 82.10 33.96 22.25
C VAL A 483 82.09 35.48 22.36
N ASN A 484 81.60 36.15 21.32
CA ASN A 484 81.42 37.59 21.23
C ASN A 484 80.39 37.90 20.13
N ILE A 485 80.04 39.18 19.91
CA ILE A 485 79.03 39.56 18.92
C ILE A 485 79.32 39.05 17.48
N SER A 486 80.58 38.84 17.12
CA SER A 486 81.02 38.35 15.81
C SER A 486 81.07 36.81 15.71
N ASN A 487 80.97 36.11 16.84
CA ASN A 487 80.84 34.65 16.93
C ASN A 487 79.71 34.31 17.94
N PRO A 488 78.44 34.61 17.59
CA PRO A 488 77.32 34.53 18.51
C PRO A 488 76.89 33.08 18.80
N CYS A 489 76.18 32.88 19.90
CA CYS A 489 75.55 31.61 20.24
C CYS A 489 74.23 31.47 19.48
N ILE A 490 74.18 30.51 18.57
CA ILE A 490 72.98 30.22 17.78
C ILE A 490 72.19 29.10 18.42
N ASP A 491 70.88 29.18 18.26
CA ASP A 491 69.93 28.19 18.70
C ASP A 491 70.17 26.88 17.96
N VAL A 492 70.15 25.76 18.69
CA VAL A 492 70.23 24.45 18.07
C VAL A 492 68.81 24.11 17.61
N ASP A 493 68.52 24.28 16.34
CA ASP A 493 67.19 23.93 15.80
C ASP A 493 67.02 22.40 15.77
N GLU A 494 66.43 21.84 16.82
CA GLU A 494 66.18 20.41 16.91
C GLU A 494 65.11 19.92 15.91
N CYS A 495 64.30 20.84 15.35
CA CYS A 495 63.29 20.51 14.34
C CYS A 495 63.88 20.24 12.95
N LEU A 496 65.13 20.65 12.66
CA LEU A 496 65.83 20.21 11.45
C LEU A 496 66.00 18.68 11.37
N PHE A 497 65.93 17.99 12.52
CA PHE A 497 65.90 16.54 12.62
C PHE A 497 64.62 16.05 13.32
N THR A 498 63.46 16.58 12.91
CA THR A 498 62.13 16.31 13.52
C THR A 498 61.87 14.84 13.85
N GLN A 499 62.24 13.89 12.98
CA GLN A 499 61.99 12.46 13.23
C GLN A 499 62.84 11.87 14.37
N LEU A 500 64.00 12.46 14.68
CA LEU A 500 64.87 12.00 15.76
C LEU A 500 64.40 12.48 17.14
N TYR A 501 63.77 13.67 17.18
CA TYR A 501 63.40 14.35 18.43
C TYR A 501 61.89 14.29 18.74
N CYS A 502 61.01 14.49 17.75
CA CYS A 502 59.55 14.45 17.93
C CYS A 502 58.88 13.14 17.46
N GLY A 503 59.50 12.38 16.56
CA GLY A 503 58.91 11.15 15.99
C GLY A 503 58.01 11.39 14.77
N GLN A 504 57.44 10.33 14.18
CA GLN A 504 56.59 10.42 12.98
C GLN A 504 55.22 11.06 13.27
N ASN A 505 54.61 11.68 12.26
CA ASN A 505 53.28 12.33 12.30
C ASN A 505 53.16 13.51 13.29
N THR A 506 54.25 14.25 13.48
CA THR A 506 54.34 15.38 14.41
C THR A 506 54.69 16.69 13.70
N ASN A 507 54.18 17.80 14.21
CA ASN A 507 54.64 19.13 13.90
C ASN A 507 55.63 19.57 15.00
N CYS A 508 56.84 19.94 14.60
CA CYS A 508 57.87 20.43 15.50
C CYS A 508 57.98 21.94 15.34
N THR A 509 57.77 22.67 16.42
CA THR A 509 58.01 24.11 16.47
C THR A 509 59.29 24.34 17.25
N ASN A 510 60.33 24.81 16.57
CA ASN A 510 61.57 25.17 17.23
C ASN A 510 61.33 26.42 18.08
N THR A 511 61.84 26.42 19.30
CA THR A 511 61.73 27.53 20.24
C THR A 511 63.12 28.00 20.62
N ILE A 512 63.27 29.24 21.05
CA ILE A 512 64.59 29.76 21.39
C ILE A 512 65.11 29.02 22.64
N GLY A 513 66.10 28.14 22.47
CA GLY A 513 66.75 27.32 23.50
C GLY A 513 66.18 25.92 23.70
N GLY A 514 65.33 25.44 22.79
CA GLY A 514 64.76 24.08 22.80
C GLY A 514 63.59 23.91 21.82
N TYR A 515 62.79 22.86 21.92
CA TYR A 515 61.74 22.57 20.93
C TYR A 515 60.42 22.14 21.57
N ASN A 516 59.31 22.32 20.84
CA ASN A 516 58.01 21.78 21.23
C ASN A 516 57.44 20.91 20.10
N CYS A 517 56.90 19.74 20.47
CA CYS A 517 56.31 18.78 19.55
C CYS A 517 54.79 18.75 19.73
N SER A 518 54.05 18.71 18.63
CA SER A 518 52.59 18.55 18.58
C SER A 518 52.20 17.52 17.52
N CYS A 519 51.02 16.90 17.60
CA CYS A 519 50.56 15.96 16.57
C CYS A 519 50.03 16.69 15.33
N TRP A 520 50.14 16.08 14.14
CA TRP A 520 49.40 16.54 12.96
C TRP A 520 47.88 16.44 13.18
N LEU A 521 47.10 17.24 12.44
CA LEU A 521 45.65 17.15 12.44
C LEU A 521 45.22 15.73 12.07
N GLY A 522 44.36 15.11 12.90
CA GLY A 522 43.95 13.70 12.73
C GLY A 522 44.80 12.66 13.47
N PHE A 523 45.77 13.07 14.30
CA PHE A 523 46.63 12.18 15.09
C PHE A 523 46.62 12.54 16.59
N THR A 524 46.70 11.55 17.48
CA THR A 524 46.74 11.72 18.95
C THR A 524 47.88 10.91 19.60
N THR A 525 48.27 11.23 20.84
CA THR A 525 49.32 10.49 21.56
C THR A 525 48.80 9.22 22.21
N ILE A 526 49.66 8.21 22.41
CA ILE A 526 49.32 6.97 23.13
C ILE A 526 48.92 7.26 24.58
N ASN A 527 49.57 8.25 25.21
CA ASN A 527 49.21 8.74 26.54
C ASN A 527 49.01 10.26 26.51
N SER A 528 47.76 10.70 26.68
CA SER A 528 47.33 12.10 26.65
C SER A 528 47.87 12.96 27.79
N SER A 529 48.42 12.34 28.84
CA SER A 529 48.99 13.05 30.00
C SER A 529 50.50 13.31 29.91
N LEU A 530 51.17 12.87 28.84
CA LEU A 530 52.60 13.04 28.60
C LEU A 530 52.84 13.89 27.34
N SER A 531 53.93 14.66 27.32
CA SER A 531 54.33 15.45 26.15
C SER A 531 54.72 14.57 24.94
N VAL A 532 54.46 15.08 23.73
CA VAL A 532 54.75 14.40 22.46
C VAL A 532 56.27 14.20 22.32
N SER A 533 56.69 12.96 22.06
CA SER A 533 58.11 12.62 21.85
C SER A 533 58.26 11.27 21.15
N THR A 534 59.49 10.86 20.81
CA THR A 534 59.75 9.51 20.29
C THR A 534 59.33 8.37 21.24
N LYS A 535 59.15 8.65 22.54
CA LYS A 535 58.65 7.68 23.53
C LYS A 535 57.13 7.75 23.75
N ASN A 536 56.45 8.78 23.22
CA ASN A 536 55.00 8.95 23.23
C ASN A 536 54.54 9.44 21.83
N PRO A 537 54.58 8.57 20.81
CA PRO A 537 54.39 8.95 19.40
C PRO A 537 52.92 9.27 19.07
N CYS A 538 52.71 10.02 17.99
CA CYS A 538 51.38 10.35 17.46
C CYS A 538 50.86 9.23 16.54
N ILE A 539 49.69 8.69 16.88
CA ILE A 539 48.97 7.64 16.14
C ILE A 539 47.73 8.21 15.48
N LEU A 540 47.31 7.61 14.36
CA LEU A 540 46.11 8.01 13.62
C LEU A 540 44.89 7.88 14.54
N ILE A 541 44.02 8.89 14.56
CA ILE A 541 42.75 8.80 15.27
C ILE A 541 41.88 7.79 14.49
N PRO A 542 41.45 6.67 15.10
CA PRO A 542 40.62 5.70 14.41
C PRO A 542 39.26 6.33 14.06
N GLU A 543 38.95 6.41 12.76
CA GLU A 543 37.62 6.82 12.29
C GLU A 543 36.62 5.71 12.60
N ILE A 544 35.57 6.03 13.37
CA ILE A 544 34.48 5.12 13.68
C ILE A 544 33.30 5.49 12.77
N PRO A 545 32.95 4.65 11.76
CA PRO A 545 31.78 4.88 10.94
C PRO A 545 30.51 4.56 11.74
N VAL A 546 29.52 5.46 11.68
CA VAL A 546 28.19 5.27 12.28
C VAL A 546 27.15 5.29 11.16
N ASN A 547 26.37 4.21 11.06
CA ASN A 547 25.28 4.12 10.09
C ASN A 547 24.00 4.70 10.70
N MET A 548 23.35 5.57 9.94
CA MET A 548 22.18 6.32 10.36
C MET A 548 21.11 6.22 9.28
N SER A 549 19.85 6.39 9.67
CA SER A 549 18.74 6.57 8.75
C SER A 549 17.91 7.81 9.11
N LEU A 550 17.37 8.45 8.08
CA LEU A 550 16.50 9.62 8.14
C LEU A 550 15.19 9.32 7.41
N THR A 551 14.06 9.46 8.10
CA THR A 551 12.72 9.22 7.54
C THR A 551 12.01 10.55 7.23
N LEU A 552 11.74 10.78 5.95
CA LEU A 552 10.99 11.93 5.44
C LEU A 552 9.53 11.54 5.21
N ASN A 553 8.58 12.31 5.74
CA ASN A 553 7.15 12.10 5.59
C ASN A 553 6.64 12.57 4.21
N GLU A 554 7.18 11.96 3.16
CA GLU A 554 6.86 12.15 1.75
C GLU A 554 6.53 10.81 1.10
N LYS A 555 5.68 10.81 0.05
CA LYS A 555 5.46 9.61 -0.77
C LYS A 555 6.75 9.23 -1.48
N PHE A 556 7.06 7.94 -1.49
CA PHE A 556 8.25 7.44 -2.17
C PHE A 556 8.16 7.66 -3.68
N ASP A 557 9.22 8.22 -4.25
CA ASP A 557 9.41 8.39 -5.68
C ASP A 557 10.43 7.37 -6.17
N ILE A 558 10.03 6.52 -7.12
CA ILE A 558 10.87 5.43 -7.63
C ILE A 558 12.17 5.94 -8.28
N THR A 559 12.23 7.19 -8.73
CA THR A 559 13.46 7.79 -9.27
C THR A 559 14.57 7.91 -8.22
N LEU A 560 14.24 7.88 -6.92
CA LEU A 560 15.21 7.86 -5.82
C LEU A 560 15.92 6.51 -5.67
N THR A 561 15.50 5.47 -6.39
CA THR A 561 16.26 4.21 -6.47
C THR A 561 17.46 4.29 -7.41
N ASN A 562 17.48 5.27 -8.33
CA ASN A 562 18.54 5.45 -9.31
C ASN A 562 19.50 6.57 -8.88
N PRO A 563 20.77 6.27 -8.53
CA PRO A 563 21.75 7.27 -8.09
C PRO A 563 22.06 8.38 -9.09
N ASN A 564 21.74 8.16 -10.38
CA ASN A 564 21.98 9.10 -11.46
C ASN A 564 20.79 10.03 -11.73
N SER A 565 19.65 9.84 -11.05
CA SER A 565 18.48 10.70 -11.28
C SER A 565 18.71 12.11 -10.70
N GLY A 566 18.16 13.13 -11.35
CA GLY A 566 18.28 14.51 -10.87
C GLY A 566 17.72 14.69 -9.46
N LYS A 567 16.60 14.02 -9.16
CA LYS A 567 15.96 14.03 -7.84
C LYS A 567 16.82 13.34 -6.77
N TYR A 568 17.44 12.19 -7.08
CA TYR A 568 18.39 11.54 -6.17
C TYR A 568 19.55 12.47 -5.81
N ILE A 569 20.19 13.08 -6.82
CA ILE A 569 21.35 13.96 -6.63
C ILE A 569 20.95 15.19 -5.81
N GLN A 570 19.79 15.78 -6.09
CA GLN A 570 19.27 16.92 -5.33
C GLN A 570 18.99 16.55 -3.86
N TYR A 571 18.27 15.46 -3.60
CA TYR A 571 17.94 15.00 -2.25
C TYR A 571 19.22 14.66 -1.49
N LYS A 572 20.12 13.89 -2.11
CA LYS A 572 21.43 13.55 -1.55
C LYS A 572 22.20 14.78 -1.12
N ASN A 573 22.43 15.74 -2.03
CA ASN A 573 23.24 16.92 -1.74
C ASN A 573 22.59 17.80 -0.64
N SER A 574 21.26 17.95 -0.67
CA SER A 574 20.54 18.76 0.32
C SER A 574 20.61 18.15 1.71
N ILE A 575 20.47 16.82 1.81
CA ILE A 575 20.57 16.07 3.07
C ILE A 575 22.01 16.07 3.60
N GLU A 576 23.00 15.78 2.75
CA GLU A 576 24.43 15.78 3.13
C GLU A 576 24.89 17.16 3.63
N ASN A 577 24.52 18.24 2.94
CA ASN A 577 24.85 19.60 3.40
C ASN A 577 24.17 19.94 4.73
N SER A 578 22.89 19.62 4.87
CA SER A 578 22.14 19.87 6.11
C SER A 578 22.72 19.10 7.30
N ILE A 579 23.14 17.84 7.10
CA ILE A 579 23.79 17.02 8.14
C ILE A 579 25.14 17.61 8.51
N ASN A 580 25.97 17.96 7.53
CA ASN A 580 27.28 18.57 7.79
C ASN A 580 27.12 19.81 8.67
N ASP A 581 26.22 20.73 8.33
CA ASP A 581 26.02 21.98 9.07
C ASP A 581 25.51 21.73 10.50
N ALA A 582 24.50 20.86 10.66
CA ALA A 582 23.91 20.57 11.96
C ALA A 582 24.86 19.80 12.89
N TYR A 583 25.74 18.95 12.34
CA TYR A 583 26.59 18.06 13.13
C TYR A 583 27.96 18.68 13.47
N LEU A 584 28.30 19.84 12.91
CA LEU A 584 29.56 20.58 13.20
C LEU A 584 29.82 20.81 14.69
N LYS A 585 28.75 20.96 15.50
CA LYS A 585 28.84 21.21 16.95
C LYS A 585 28.91 19.93 17.78
N VAL A 586 28.74 18.76 17.17
CA VAL A 586 28.76 17.47 17.87
C VAL A 586 30.21 17.11 18.20
N PRO A 587 30.57 16.93 19.49
CA PRO A 587 31.91 16.50 19.87
C PRO A 587 32.27 15.18 19.19
N GLY A 588 33.43 15.18 18.53
CA GLY A 588 33.97 14.00 17.88
C GLY A 588 33.43 13.72 16.47
N TYR A 589 32.51 14.53 15.92
CA TYR A 589 32.11 14.42 14.51
C TYR A 589 33.22 14.89 13.57
N ILE A 590 33.43 14.16 12.46
CA ILE A 590 34.38 14.54 11.41
C ILE A 590 33.63 15.33 10.32
N PRO A 591 33.89 16.63 10.13
CA PRO A 591 33.20 17.44 9.12
C PRO A 591 33.40 16.91 7.70
N GLY A 592 32.34 16.86 6.90
CA GLY A 592 32.39 16.33 5.52
C GLY A 592 32.40 14.81 5.43
N SER A 593 32.28 14.09 6.56
CA SER A 593 32.25 12.62 6.57
C SER A 593 30.93 11.99 6.13
N VAL A 594 29.86 12.79 6.05
CA VAL A 594 28.51 12.30 5.72
C VAL A 594 28.46 11.77 4.28
N LYS A 595 27.85 10.60 4.10
CA LYS A 595 27.56 10.01 2.79
C LYS A 595 26.19 9.36 2.78
N VAL A 596 25.25 9.92 2.03
CA VAL A 596 23.97 9.28 1.71
C VAL A 596 24.21 8.30 0.57
N TYR A 597 23.89 7.03 0.80
CA TYR A 597 24.19 5.95 -0.15
C TYR A 597 22.95 5.22 -0.67
N ARG A 598 21.77 5.40 -0.06
CA ARG A 598 20.54 4.76 -0.51
C ARG A 598 19.28 5.49 -0.05
N PHE A 599 18.22 5.44 -0.87
CA PHE A 599 16.86 5.76 -0.47
C PHE A 599 15.96 4.52 -0.55
N ARG A 600 14.99 4.35 0.36
CA ARG A 600 14.08 3.20 0.42
C ARG A 600 12.59 3.60 0.51
N PRO A 601 11.67 2.74 0.01
CA PRO A 601 10.22 2.98 -0.02
C PRO A 601 9.55 2.96 1.36
N GLY A 602 8.36 3.59 1.43
CA GLY A 602 7.62 3.95 2.65
C GLY A 602 7.37 5.47 2.68
N SER A 603 7.50 6.07 3.87
CA SER A 603 8.08 7.42 3.95
C SER A 603 9.48 7.37 3.31
N VAL A 604 9.94 8.41 2.60
CA VAL A 604 11.27 8.38 1.97
C VAL A 604 12.35 8.21 3.06
N ILE A 605 12.97 7.03 3.13
CA ILE A 605 14.05 6.74 4.10
C ILE A 605 15.40 6.92 3.41
N ALA A 606 16.21 7.86 3.89
CA ALA A 606 17.60 8.06 3.46
C ALA A 606 18.55 7.33 4.43
N ASP A 607 19.30 6.35 3.92
CA ASP A 607 20.37 5.68 4.67
C ASP A 607 21.70 6.41 4.41
N PHE A 608 22.41 6.77 5.48
CA PHE A 608 23.65 7.53 5.40
C PHE A 608 24.68 7.11 6.45
N THR A 609 25.96 7.31 6.15
CA THR A 609 27.05 7.08 7.10
C THR A 609 27.67 8.41 7.51
N ILE A 610 28.09 8.52 8.77
CA ILE A 610 28.95 9.59 9.29
C ILE A 610 30.19 8.98 9.93
N ALA A 611 31.26 9.77 10.14
CA ALA A 611 32.44 9.32 10.87
C ALA A 611 32.64 10.13 12.15
N THR A 612 33.01 9.43 13.23
CA THR A 612 33.33 10.03 14.53
C THR A 612 34.67 9.55 15.07
N VAL A 613 35.24 10.30 16.01
CA VAL A 613 36.48 9.94 16.74
C VAL A 613 36.21 9.38 18.14
N ASP A 614 34.97 9.48 18.61
CA ASP A 614 34.49 8.98 19.91
C ASP A 614 33.35 7.98 19.73
N ASP A 615 33.27 6.98 20.62
CA ASP A 615 32.29 5.88 20.61
C ASP A 615 30.90 6.27 21.18
N VAL A 616 30.78 7.46 21.80
CA VAL A 616 29.52 7.91 22.44
C VAL A 616 29.10 9.35 22.06
N PRO A 617 28.88 9.69 20.78
CA PRO A 617 28.30 10.98 20.41
C PRO A 617 26.78 10.99 20.69
N ASN A 618 26.29 12.04 21.37
CA ASN A 618 24.86 12.28 21.53
C ASN A 618 24.38 13.20 20.40
N PHE A 619 23.66 12.64 19.43
CA PHE A 619 23.14 13.41 18.28
C PHE A 619 21.77 14.04 18.53
N GLY A 620 21.16 13.90 19.72
CA GLY A 620 19.79 14.37 19.95
C GLY A 620 19.57 15.85 19.67
N SER A 621 20.49 16.71 20.11
CA SER A 621 20.44 18.16 19.82
C SER A 621 20.70 18.47 18.35
N ALA A 622 21.68 17.80 17.73
CA ALA A 622 22.02 17.98 16.33
C ALA A 622 20.89 17.51 15.39
N ASN A 623 20.18 16.44 15.75
CA ASN A 623 19.01 15.93 15.03
C ASN A 623 17.82 16.89 15.09
N THR A 624 17.69 17.63 16.19
CA THR A 624 16.66 18.68 16.33
C THR A 624 17.00 19.89 15.44
N GLU A 625 18.29 20.26 15.35
CA GLU A 625 18.76 21.30 14.43
C GLU A 625 18.60 20.86 12.96
N LEU A 626 18.95 19.61 12.66
CA LEU A 626 18.84 19.00 11.33
C LEU A 626 17.39 18.90 10.84
N SER A 627 16.45 18.45 11.68
CA SER A 627 15.03 18.43 11.30
C SER A 627 14.52 19.81 10.94
N SER A 628 14.91 20.83 11.71
CA SER A 628 14.56 22.23 11.41
C SER A 628 15.15 22.69 10.07
N ALA A 629 16.42 22.36 9.79
CA ALA A 629 17.08 22.70 8.53
C ALA A 629 16.46 21.99 7.31
N LEU A 630 16.09 20.72 7.45
CA LEU A 630 15.43 19.95 6.38
C LEU A 630 14.03 20.51 6.06
N ILE A 631 13.27 20.92 7.08
CA ILE A 631 11.97 21.59 6.89
C ILE A 631 12.13 22.90 6.12
N VAL A 632 13.16 23.70 6.44
CA VAL A 632 13.49 24.94 5.71
C VAL A 632 13.84 24.65 4.24
N ASN A 633 14.50 23.52 3.97
CA ASN A 633 14.82 23.06 2.61
C ASN A 633 13.65 22.41 1.86
N GLY A 634 12.43 22.44 2.44
CA GLY A 634 11.20 21.96 1.80
C GLY A 634 10.87 20.50 2.05
N PHE A 635 11.60 19.79 2.92
CA PHE A 635 11.30 18.41 3.27
C PHE A 635 10.27 18.29 4.39
N SER A 636 9.36 17.33 4.27
CA SER A 636 8.49 16.92 5.38
C SER A 636 9.20 15.88 6.23
N VAL A 637 9.40 16.11 7.54
CA VAL A 637 10.21 15.24 8.42
C VAL A 637 9.35 14.66 9.55
N ASN A 638 9.51 13.36 9.85
CA ASN A 638 8.75 12.69 10.92
C ASN A 638 9.25 13.11 12.33
N ALA A 639 8.39 13.07 13.35
CA ALA A 639 8.75 13.33 14.74
C ALA A 639 9.87 12.41 15.28
N ASN A 640 9.95 11.16 14.79
CA ASN A 640 11.02 10.20 15.10
C ASN A 640 11.88 9.90 13.86
N ALA A 641 12.21 10.93 13.08
CA ALA A 641 12.85 10.76 11.79
C ALA A 641 14.25 10.12 11.83
N PHE A 642 14.99 10.25 12.93
CA PHE A 642 16.40 9.85 12.99
C PHE A 642 16.60 8.59 13.81
N ALA A 643 17.33 7.63 13.26
CA ALA A 643 17.73 6.41 13.95
C ALA A 643 19.18 6.03 13.63
N GLU A 644 19.87 5.40 14.57
CA GLU A 644 21.05 4.59 14.26
C GLU A 644 20.53 3.30 13.60
N SER A 645 20.92 3.03 12.36
CA SER A 645 20.30 2.00 11.54
C SER A 645 21.35 1.12 10.89
N ASN A 646 21.35 -0.16 11.25
CA ASN A 646 22.32 -1.13 10.76
C ASN A 646 21.61 -2.29 10.07
N GLU A 647 22.06 -2.62 8.85
CA GLU A 647 21.73 -3.90 8.22
C GLU A 647 22.50 -5.00 8.95
N CYS A 648 21.79 -5.88 9.64
CA CYS A 648 22.37 -6.95 10.45
C CYS A 648 21.86 -8.31 9.96
N ASN A 649 22.63 -9.36 10.21
CA ASN A 649 22.20 -10.74 9.96
C ASN A 649 21.32 -11.23 11.12
N LEU A 650 20.08 -10.71 11.19
CA LEU A 650 19.08 -11.16 12.17
C LEU A 650 18.84 -12.68 12.04
N TYR A 651 18.80 -13.18 10.81
CA TYR A 651 18.93 -14.57 10.45
C TYR A 651 20.40 -14.92 10.22
N GLN A 652 20.94 -15.82 11.04
CA GLN A 652 22.37 -16.13 11.06
C GLN A 652 22.85 -17.05 9.91
N SER A 653 21.93 -17.68 9.16
CA SER A 653 22.29 -18.54 8.04
C SER A 653 22.36 -17.75 6.73
N SER A 654 23.44 -17.95 5.97
CA SER A 654 23.64 -17.34 4.65
C SER A 654 22.97 -18.11 3.50
N GLY A 655 22.21 -19.18 3.82
CA GLY A 655 21.51 -20.00 2.84
C GLY A 655 20.20 -19.39 2.35
N LYS A 656 19.74 -19.85 1.18
CA LYS A 656 18.37 -19.56 0.72
C LYS A 656 17.36 -20.09 1.75
N ILE A 657 16.31 -19.30 1.99
CA ILE A 657 15.20 -19.65 2.87
C ILE A 657 14.13 -20.31 2.01
N TYR A 658 13.69 -21.51 2.39
CA TYR A 658 12.70 -22.28 1.63
C TYR A 658 11.36 -22.33 2.37
N PRO A 659 10.24 -22.56 1.68
CA PRO A 659 8.93 -22.65 2.32
C PRO A 659 8.84 -23.76 3.37
N LEU A 660 7.89 -23.62 4.31
CA LEU A 660 7.69 -24.52 5.46
C LEU A 660 8.88 -24.63 6.42
N GLN A 661 9.91 -23.78 6.28
CA GLN A 661 11.00 -23.68 7.25
C GLN A 661 10.57 -22.88 8.48
N GLU A 662 11.09 -23.25 9.64
CA GLU A 662 11.02 -22.43 10.85
C GLU A 662 12.23 -21.49 10.87
N LEU A 663 12.00 -20.18 11.07
CA LEU A 663 13.09 -19.20 11.15
C LEU A 663 13.12 -18.54 12.53
N LEU A 664 14.34 -18.39 13.06
CA LEU A 664 14.61 -17.65 14.29
C LEU A 664 15.45 -16.43 13.94
N LEU A 665 14.84 -15.25 14.02
CA LEU A 665 15.51 -13.96 13.85
C LEU A 665 15.95 -13.43 15.21
N ASN A 666 17.23 -13.18 15.39
CA ASN A 666 17.79 -12.73 16.66
C ASN A 666 18.21 -11.26 16.59
N CYS A 667 17.78 -10.48 17.58
CA CYS A 667 18.16 -9.10 17.78
C CYS A 667 19.24 -9.00 18.87
N ASP A 668 20.40 -8.44 18.54
CA ASP A 668 21.54 -8.31 19.44
C ASP A 668 21.76 -6.84 19.81
N PRO A 669 21.04 -6.31 20.82
CA PRO A 669 21.14 -4.89 21.17
C PRO A 669 22.57 -4.50 21.60
N PRO A 670 23.07 -3.33 21.14
CA PRO A 670 24.40 -2.84 21.53
C PRO A 670 24.54 -2.65 23.06
N ALA A 671 25.77 -2.66 23.55
CA ALA A 671 26.06 -2.37 24.96
C ALA A 671 25.55 -0.96 25.34
N GLY A 672 24.74 -0.87 26.40
CA GLY A 672 24.19 0.40 26.90
C GLY A 672 22.78 0.76 26.43
N SER A 673 22.12 -0.08 25.61
CA SER A 673 20.72 0.12 25.21
C SER A 673 19.75 0.05 26.40
N LYS A 674 18.71 0.90 26.40
CA LYS A 674 17.63 0.95 27.39
C LYS A 674 16.28 0.67 26.72
N GLY A 675 15.37 0.00 27.42
CA GLY A 675 14.01 -0.32 26.93
C GLY A 675 13.85 -1.74 26.40
N ASP A 676 12.59 -2.17 26.22
CA ASP A 676 12.25 -3.47 25.63
C ASP A 676 12.41 -3.44 24.10
N ILE A 677 12.77 -4.59 23.51
CA ILE A 677 12.90 -4.73 22.05
C ILE A 677 11.51 -4.72 21.43
N LYS A 678 11.33 -3.89 20.41
CA LYS A 678 10.11 -3.86 19.58
C LYS A 678 10.42 -4.39 18.19
N TRP A 679 9.63 -5.34 17.71
CA TRP A 679 9.72 -5.87 16.35
C TRP A 679 8.71 -5.18 15.42
N THR A 680 9.11 -4.94 14.19
CA THR A 680 8.24 -4.54 13.09
C THR A 680 8.51 -5.39 11.85
N VAL A 681 7.46 -5.74 11.12
CA VAL A 681 7.52 -6.48 9.86
C VAL A 681 6.79 -5.67 8.81
N ASN A 682 7.51 -5.22 7.78
CA ASN A 682 6.99 -4.30 6.76
C ASN A 682 6.30 -3.05 7.37
N GLY A 683 6.83 -2.54 8.48
CA GLY A 683 6.27 -1.41 9.22
C GLY A 683 5.06 -1.74 10.13
N GLY A 684 4.52 -2.95 10.06
CA GLY A 684 3.44 -3.43 10.94
C GLY A 684 3.94 -4.14 12.20
N ASP A 685 3.06 -4.30 13.19
CA ASP A 685 3.35 -5.10 14.39
C ASP A 685 3.15 -6.60 14.09
N PRO A 686 4.20 -7.45 14.16
CA PRO A 686 4.06 -8.89 13.91
C PRO A 686 3.10 -9.58 14.89
N LEU A 687 2.90 -9.03 16.09
CA LEU A 687 1.99 -9.61 17.09
C LEU A 687 0.51 -9.45 16.70
N SER A 688 0.19 -8.67 15.67
CA SER A 688 -1.15 -8.65 15.06
C SER A 688 -1.52 -9.97 14.37
N SER A 689 -0.53 -10.82 14.06
CA SER A 689 -0.69 -12.12 13.39
C SER A 689 -0.02 -13.25 14.21
N PRO A 690 -0.58 -13.63 15.37
CA PRO A 690 0.03 -14.60 16.30
C PRO A 690 0.15 -16.02 15.74
N ASP A 691 -0.64 -16.36 14.71
CA ASP A 691 -0.51 -17.62 13.97
C ASP A 691 0.77 -17.66 13.11
N LYS A 692 1.25 -16.48 12.68
CA LYS A 692 2.43 -16.34 11.81
C LYS A 692 3.72 -16.14 12.60
N TYR A 693 3.66 -15.32 13.66
CA TYR A 693 4.84 -14.86 14.39
C TYR A 693 4.72 -15.11 15.89
N GLU A 694 5.84 -15.48 16.52
CA GLU A 694 5.94 -15.62 17.96
C GLU A 694 7.21 -14.95 18.48
N VAL A 695 7.10 -14.22 19.58
CA VAL A 695 8.23 -13.50 20.17
C VAL A 695 8.74 -14.28 21.38
N LEU A 696 10.02 -14.65 21.35
CA LEU A 696 10.69 -15.48 22.36
C LEU A 696 11.81 -14.72 23.08
N ASN A 697 12.31 -15.29 24.18
CA ASN A 697 13.49 -14.83 24.89
C ASN A 697 13.44 -13.34 25.33
N LYS A 698 12.32 -12.89 25.92
CA LYS A 698 12.11 -11.47 26.31
C LYS A 698 12.26 -10.50 25.11
N ASN A 699 11.56 -10.79 24.02
CA ASN A 699 11.56 -10.01 22.79
C ASN A 699 12.87 -9.99 22.00
N ARG A 700 13.86 -10.81 22.35
CA ARG A 700 15.13 -10.89 21.63
C ARG A 700 15.05 -11.71 20.34
N THR A 701 14.15 -12.68 20.28
CA THR A 701 14.05 -13.59 19.15
C THR A 701 12.64 -13.53 18.56
N LEU A 702 12.52 -13.26 17.26
CA LEU A 702 11.28 -13.40 16.51
C LEU A 702 11.28 -14.74 15.78
N HIS A 703 10.34 -15.60 16.15
CA HIS A 703 10.12 -16.92 15.59
C HIS A 703 9.05 -16.83 14.49
N LEU A 704 9.42 -17.20 13.27
CA LEU A 704 8.52 -17.26 12.12
C LEU A 704 8.16 -18.71 11.88
N LYS A 705 6.86 -19.01 12.00
CA LYS A 705 6.31 -20.36 11.89
C LYS A 705 6.03 -20.73 10.45
N SER A 706 6.50 -21.89 10.01
CA SER A 706 6.25 -22.50 8.69
C SER A 706 6.20 -21.48 7.54
N VAL A 707 7.33 -20.81 7.29
CA VAL A 707 7.35 -19.64 6.42
C VAL A 707 6.87 -19.93 5.00
N ASN A 708 6.21 -18.95 4.39
CA ASN A 708 5.85 -18.95 2.98
C ASN A 708 6.30 -17.63 2.32
N SER A 709 5.93 -17.43 1.06
CA SER A 709 6.27 -16.25 0.29
C SER A 709 5.87 -14.92 0.94
N ASP A 710 4.73 -14.87 1.64
CA ASP A 710 4.22 -13.68 2.33
C ASP A 710 5.13 -13.19 3.46
N TYR A 711 6.03 -14.04 3.94
CA TYR A 711 7.00 -13.67 4.98
C TYR A 711 8.20 -12.92 4.39
N SER A 712 8.30 -12.78 3.07
CA SER A 712 9.32 -11.95 2.46
C SER A 712 9.06 -10.48 2.77
N GLY A 713 10.10 -9.75 3.18
CA GLY A 713 9.93 -8.37 3.59
C GLY A 713 11.04 -7.84 4.47
N LEU A 714 10.83 -6.63 4.97
CA LEU A 714 11.74 -5.95 5.87
C LEU A 714 11.38 -6.32 7.32
N TYR A 715 12.31 -6.94 8.02
CA TYR A 715 12.22 -7.24 9.44
C TYR A 715 13.12 -6.30 10.20
N GLU A 716 12.57 -5.64 11.21
CA GLU A 716 13.31 -4.68 12.02
C GLU A 716 13.08 -4.96 13.49
N CYS A 717 14.14 -4.86 14.28
CA CYS A 717 14.05 -4.77 15.73
C CYS A 717 14.60 -3.42 16.19
N THR A 718 13.82 -2.72 16.98
CA THR A 718 14.14 -1.39 17.48
C THR A 718 14.42 -1.44 18.97
N THR A 719 15.52 -0.81 19.37
CA THR A 719 15.87 -0.53 20.78
C THR A 719 16.18 0.95 20.94
N THR A 720 16.49 1.42 22.16
CA THR A 720 16.90 2.82 22.37
C THR A 720 18.33 2.88 22.90
N LYS A 721 19.20 3.62 22.20
CA LYS A 721 20.59 3.87 22.59
C LYS A 721 20.83 5.39 22.55
N ASN A 722 21.35 5.96 23.64
CA ASN A 722 21.65 7.40 23.75
C ASN A 722 20.47 8.35 23.38
N SER A 723 19.23 7.96 23.71
CA SER A 723 17.99 8.68 23.38
C SER A 723 17.61 8.69 21.89
N LEU A 724 18.27 7.86 21.06
CA LEU A 724 17.89 7.61 19.68
C LEU A 724 17.38 6.17 19.49
N PRO A 725 16.43 5.96 18.58
CA PRO A 725 16.11 4.62 18.10
C PRO A 725 17.37 3.98 17.49
N ASN A 726 17.66 2.74 17.89
CA ASN A 726 18.66 1.88 17.30
C ASN A 726 17.92 0.73 16.61
N ILE A 727 17.96 0.73 15.28
CA ILE A 727 17.23 -0.19 14.41
C ILE A 727 18.23 -1.18 13.82
N GLN A 728 18.03 -2.46 14.10
CA GLN A 728 18.69 -3.53 13.36
C GLN A 728 17.67 -4.14 12.43
N TRP A 729 18.01 -4.26 11.16
CA TRP A 729 17.08 -4.75 10.18
C TRP A 729 17.75 -5.71 9.21
N GLN A 730 16.93 -6.60 8.65
CA GLN A 730 17.31 -7.49 7.57
C GLN A 730 16.13 -7.66 6.63
N ARG A 731 16.41 -7.64 5.32
CA ARG A 731 15.43 -8.08 4.35
C ARG A 731 15.48 -9.60 4.26
N ILE A 732 14.37 -10.25 4.59
CA ILE A 732 14.21 -11.69 4.44
C ILE A 732 13.52 -11.95 3.10
N LEU A 733 14.10 -12.84 2.31
CA LEU A 733 13.50 -13.31 1.06
C LEU A 733 13.30 -14.82 1.14
N VAL A 734 12.04 -15.22 1.32
CA VAL A 734 11.64 -16.62 1.26
C VAL A 734 11.51 -16.99 -0.22
N GLN A 735 12.14 -18.10 -0.63
CA GLN A 735 11.96 -18.60 -1.98
C GLN A 735 10.49 -19.00 -2.20
N PRO A 736 9.92 -18.80 -3.39
CA PRO A 736 8.55 -19.18 -3.70
C PRO A 736 8.36 -20.69 -3.56
N TYR A 737 7.11 -21.14 -3.44
CA TYR A 737 6.84 -22.57 -3.52
C TYR A 737 7.39 -23.13 -4.85
N PRO A 738 8.20 -24.22 -4.82
CA PRO A 738 8.77 -24.77 -6.05
C PRO A 738 7.70 -25.24 -7.04
N ASN A 739 6.50 -25.56 -6.52
CA ASN A 739 5.33 -26.05 -7.23
C ASN A 739 5.71 -27.06 -8.31
N ILE A 740 6.37 -28.16 -7.91
CA ILE A 740 6.82 -29.19 -8.85
C ILE A 740 5.62 -29.72 -9.63
N GLN A 741 5.60 -29.45 -10.93
CA GLN A 741 4.60 -29.93 -11.86
C GLN A 741 5.20 -31.10 -12.65
N VAL A 742 4.54 -32.25 -12.54
CA VAL A 742 4.76 -33.40 -13.42
C VAL A 742 3.43 -33.73 -14.07
N GLY A 743 3.48 -34.34 -15.26
CA GLY A 743 2.28 -34.84 -15.92
C GLY A 743 1.52 -35.86 -15.07
N SER A 744 0.28 -36.14 -15.45
CA SER A 744 -0.53 -37.18 -14.79
C SER A 744 0.05 -38.57 -15.04
N ASP A 745 -0.34 -39.53 -14.20
CA ASP A 745 -0.18 -40.95 -14.50
C ASP A 745 -0.77 -41.25 -15.89
N LYS A 746 -0.04 -42.03 -16.70
CA LYS A 746 -0.42 -42.34 -18.08
C LYS A 746 -0.27 -43.83 -18.35
N GLU A 747 -1.18 -44.33 -19.17
CA GLU A 747 -1.18 -45.70 -19.65
C GLU A 747 -0.82 -45.73 -21.13
N PHE A 748 0.06 -46.66 -21.51
CA PHE A 748 0.56 -46.85 -22.87
C PHE A 748 0.39 -48.30 -23.30
N LYS A 749 0.23 -48.51 -24.61
CA LYS A 749 0.24 -49.85 -25.21
C LYS A 749 1.64 -50.48 -25.10
N CYS A 750 1.71 -51.80 -24.86
CA CYS A 750 2.97 -52.54 -24.85
C CYS A 750 3.59 -52.67 -26.26
N GLU A 751 4.25 -51.60 -26.70
CA GLU A 751 4.95 -51.50 -27.98
C GLU A 751 6.26 -50.73 -27.80
N GLN A 752 7.18 -50.84 -28.77
CA GLN A 752 8.44 -50.11 -28.76
C GLN A 752 8.16 -48.63 -29.03
N GLN A 753 8.15 -47.80 -27.98
CA GLN A 753 7.85 -46.38 -28.10
C GLN A 753 8.59 -45.54 -27.07
N THR A 754 8.82 -44.27 -27.40
CA THR A 754 9.48 -43.31 -26.52
C THR A 754 8.46 -42.30 -26.00
N VAL A 755 8.43 -42.12 -24.69
CA VAL A 755 7.50 -41.25 -23.96
C VAL A 755 8.29 -40.10 -23.32
N PRO A 756 7.95 -38.83 -23.62
CA PRO A 756 8.55 -37.69 -22.96
C PRO A 756 7.92 -37.46 -21.57
N LEU A 757 8.75 -37.46 -20.53
CA LEU A 757 8.37 -37.10 -19.16
C LEU A 757 8.89 -35.70 -18.87
N GLN A 758 7.96 -34.74 -18.69
CA GLN A 758 8.29 -33.36 -18.37
C GLN A 758 8.12 -33.13 -16.87
N CYS A 759 9.11 -32.48 -16.26
CA CYS A 759 9.01 -31.95 -14.92
C CYS A 759 9.36 -30.47 -14.95
N CYS A 760 8.51 -29.64 -14.35
CA CYS A 760 8.71 -28.21 -14.21
C CYS A 760 8.67 -27.81 -12.74
N ALA A 761 9.48 -26.84 -12.35
CA ALA A 761 9.43 -26.18 -11.06
C ALA A 761 9.77 -24.70 -11.26
N HIS A 762 9.54 -23.89 -10.23
CA HIS A 762 9.94 -22.49 -10.22
C HIS A 762 11.44 -22.32 -10.54
N ILE A 763 11.81 -21.34 -11.36
CA ILE A 763 13.17 -21.15 -11.90
C ILE A 763 14.28 -20.99 -10.85
N SER A 764 13.93 -20.52 -9.66
CA SER A 764 14.83 -20.40 -8.50
C SER A 764 15.36 -21.73 -7.95
N TYR A 765 14.79 -22.84 -8.43
CA TYR A 765 15.12 -24.20 -8.01
C TYR A 765 15.71 -25.01 -9.16
N THR A 766 16.65 -25.90 -8.80
CA THR A 766 17.15 -26.96 -9.67
C THR A 766 16.37 -28.24 -9.40
N ILE A 767 15.93 -28.92 -10.45
CA ILE A 767 15.23 -30.20 -10.39
C ILE A 767 15.99 -31.29 -11.14
N GLU A 768 15.74 -32.55 -10.76
CA GLU A 768 16.32 -33.74 -11.37
C GLU A 768 15.32 -34.90 -11.42
N TRP A 769 15.46 -35.76 -12.43
CA TRP A 769 14.72 -37.01 -12.52
C TRP A 769 15.49 -38.15 -11.87
N ILE A 770 14.80 -38.95 -11.05
CA ILE A 770 15.31 -40.21 -10.49
C ILE A 770 14.30 -41.35 -10.71
N GLN A 771 14.79 -42.58 -10.64
CA GLN A 771 13.97 -43.79 -10.65
C GLN A 771 14.49 -44.74 -9.58
N ASN A 772 13.59 -45.26 -8.73
CA ASN A 772 13.94 -46.07 -7.56
C ASN A 772 14.81 -47.30 -7.87
N SER A 773 14.76 -47.82 -9.10
CA SER A 773 15.52 -48.98 -9.55
C SER A 773 16.86 -48.66 -10.24
N ILE A 774 17.22 -47.38 -10.42
CA ILE A 774 18.46 -46.95 -11.08
C ILE A 774 19.24 -46.02 -10.14
N PRO A 775 20.49 -46.36 -9.75
CA PRO A 775 21.31 -45.47 -8.94
C PRO A 775 21.74 -44.23 -9.74
N GLY A 776 21.48 -43.03 -9.22
CA GLY A 776 21.89 -41.76 -9.82
C GLY A 776 20.76 -40.96 -10.48
N THR A 777 21.11 -39.82 -11.08
CA THR A 777 20.17 -38.93 -11.77
C THR A 777 19.99 -39.36 -13.24
N LEU A 778 18.75 -39.39 -13.72
CA LEU A 778 18.42 -39.76 -15.11
C LEU A 778 18.69 -38.63 -16.11
N THR A 779 18.71 -37.38 -15.64
CA THR A 779 19.02 -36.18 -16.40
C THR A 779 19.98 -35.30 -15.59
N PRO A 780 20.81 -34.45 -16.23
CA PRO A 780 21.51 -33.40 -15.52
C PRO A 780 20.52 -32.51 -14.74
N PRO A 781 20.86 -32.05 -13.51
CA PRO A 781 20.04 -31.07 -12.81
C PRO A 781 19.87 -29.80 -13.64
N GLY A 782 18.64 -29.29 -13.71
CA GLY A 782 18.31 -28.09 -14.49
C GLY A 782 17.24 -27.25 -13.80
N SER A 783 17.14 -25.96 -14.13
CA SER A 783 16.13 -25.05 -13.60
C SER A 783 14.93 -24.89 -14.54
N GLY A 784 13.77 -24.61 -13.97
CA GLY A 784 12.51 -24.52 -14.70
C GLY A 784 11.99 -25.90 -15.11
N CYS A 785 11.91 -26.19 -16.42
CA CYS A 785 11.44 -27.46 -16.98
C CYS A 785 12.57 -28.32 -17.56
N ILE A 786 12.60 -29.61 -17.17
CA ILE A 786 13.46 -30.64 -17.74
C ILE A 786 12.63 -31.79 -18.32
N THR A 787 13.09 -32.34 -19.44
CA THR A 787 12.41 -33.47 -20.11
C THR A 787 13.32 -34.70 -20.12
N TYR A 788 12.78 -35.82 -19.67
CA TYR A 788 13.40 -37.14 -19.77
C TYR A 788 12.65 -38.00 -20.79
N TYR A 789 13.36 -38.59 -21.75
CA TYR A 789 12.76 -39.44 -22.78
C TYR A 789 12.87 -40.91 -22.37
N TYR A 790 11.79 -41.44 -21.78
CA TYR A 790 11.73 -42.84 -21.37
C TYR A 790 11.36 -43.73 -22.57
N THR A 791 12.13 -44.80 -22.81
CA THR A 791 11.82 -45.76 -23.89
C THR A 791 11.21 -47.03 -23.32
N ILE A 792 9.95 -47.28 -23.65
CA ILE A 792 9.27 -48.55 -23.37
C ILE A 792 9.84 -49.59 -24.32
N GLN A 793 10.49 -50.63 -23.76
CA GLN A 793 10.95 -51.75 -24.57
C GLN A 793 9.95 -52.90 -24.49
N LYS A 794 9.49 -53.34 -25.67
CA LYS A 794 8.44 -54.34 -25.80
C LYS A 794 8.72 -55.62 -25.00
N GLN A 795 9.98 -56.07 -24.99
CA GLN A 795 10.44 -57.26 -24.27
C GLN A 795 10.15 -57.27 -22.76
N PHE A 796 10.03 -56.10 -22.12
CA PHE A 796 9.79 -56.01 -20.67
C PHE A 796 8.30 -56.00 -20.28
N CYS A 797 7.38 -55.78 -21.21
CA CYS A 797 5.94 -55.76 -20.97
C CYS A 797 5.19 -56.90 -21.69
N GLU A 798 5.90 -57.77 -22.41
CA GLU A 798 5.32 -58.90 -23.16
C GLU A 798 4.69 -59.96 -22.27
N ASN A 799 5.15 -60.13 -21.02
CA ASN A 799 4.68 -61.19 -20.12
C ASN A 799 3.69 -60.69 -19.05
N ALA A 800 3.79 -59.45 -18.59
CA ALA A 800 2.91 -58.84 -17.60
C ALA A 800 2.84 -57.31 -17.79
N ASP A 801 1.79 -56.68 -17.26
CA ASP A 801 1.68 -55.22 -17.25
C ASP A 801 2.85 -54.62 -16.45
N LEU A 802 3.47 -53.56 -16.99
CA LEU A 802 4.65 -52.93 -16.41
C LEU A 802 4.27 -51.57 -15.81
N ASN A 803 4.61 -51.36 -14.54
CA ASN A 803 4.44 -50.08 -13.85
C ASN A 803 5.81 -49.54 -13.45
N VAL A 804 6.17 -48.38 -13.98
CA VAL A 804 7.43 -47.69 -13.67
C VAL A 804 7.13 -46.34 -13.03
N ILE A 805 7.70 -46.10 -11.85
CA ILE A 805 7.55 -44.85 -11.12
C ILE A 805 8.81 -44.00 -11.33
N PHE A 806 8.61 -42.78 -11.81
CA PHE A 806 9.63 -41.76 -11.89
C PHE A 806 9.33 -40.67 -10.88
N THR A 807 10.37 -40.20 -10.20
CA THR A 807 10.25 -39.11 -9.23
C THR A 807 11.04 -37.93 -9.75
N CYS A 808 10.34 -36.81 -9.92
CA CYS A 808 11.00 -35.53 -10.10
C CYS A 808 11.20 -34.88 -8.73
N ARG A 809 12.41 -34.45 -8.41
CA ARG A 809 12.72 -33.84 -7.10
C ARG A 809 13.62 -32.63 -7.23
N LEU A 810 13.65 -31.81 -6.19
CA LEU A 810 14.64 -30.74 -6.04
C LEU A 810 16.04 -31.33 -5.93
N SER A 811 16.98 -30.77 -6.69
CA SER A 811 18.39 -31.10 -6.66
C SER A 811 19.08 -30.18 -5.64
N GLY A 812 19.59 -30.76 -4.55
CA GLY A 812 20.26 -30.01 -3.47
C GLY A 812 20.24 -30.74 -2.13
N VAL A 813 21.35 -30.66 -1.38
CA VAL A 813 21.48 -31.31 -0.06
C VAL A 813 20.57 -30.59 0.95
N GLY A 814 19.65 -31.31 1.59
CA GLY A 814 18.74 -30.78 2.62
C GLY A 814 17.35 -30.36 2.14
N LEU A 815 17.08 -30.36 0.83
CA LEU A 815 15.75 -30.02 0.28
C LEU A 815 14.77 -31.21 0.26
N GLY A 816 15.26 -32.45 0.31
CA GLY A 816 14.42 -33.66 0.21
C GLY A 816 13.51 -33.94 1.41
N ASN A 817 13.61 -33.17 2.50
CA ASN A 817 12.82 -33.38 3.72
C ASN A 817 11.46 -32.67 3.68
N PHE A 818 11.24 -31.76 2.73
CA PHE A 818 9.99 -31.02 2.60
C PHE A 818 8.97 -31.81 1.78
N GLN A 819 7.69 -31.74 2.15
CA GLN A 819 6.62 -32.46 1.44
C GLN A 819 6.50 -32.07 -0.05
N TYR A 820 6.84 -30.83 -0.40
CA TYR A 820 6.81 -30.32 -1.78
C TYR A 820 8.07 -30.67 -2.60
N SER A 821 9.06 -31.31 -1.99
CA SER A 821 10.40 -31.47 -2.58
C SER A 821 10.47 -32.45 -3.74
N SER A 822 9.42 -33.27 -3.91
CA SER A 822 9.33 -34.21 -5.02
C SER A 822 7.89 -34.52 -5.41
N LYS A 823 7.71 -34.95 -6.66
CA LYS A 823 6.43 -35.42 -7.20
C LYS A 823 6.66 -36.63 -8.08
N ASN A 824 5.76 -37.60 -7.98
CA ASN A 824 5.85 -38.86 -8.71
C ASN A 824 4.95 -38.84 -9.94
N ILE A 825 5.39 -39.55 -10.98
CA ILE A 825 4.58 -39.93 -12.13
C ILE A 825 4.72 -41.43 -12.36
N THR A 826 3.58 -42.09 -12.58
CA THR A 826 3.53 -43.52 -12.87
C THR A 826 3.23 -43.75 -14.35
N ILE A 827 4.11 -44.48 -15.02
CA ILE A 827 3.91 -44.94 -16.39
C ILE A 827 3.48 -46.40 -16.35
N ARG A 828 2.25 -46.66 -16.81
CA ARG A 828 1.66 -47.99 -16.88
C ARG A 828 1.67 -48.48 -18.32
N THR A 829 2.03 -49.74 -18.52
CA THR A 829 2.05 -50.36 -19.85
C THR A 829 1.10 -51.55 -19.85
N THR A 830 0.14 -51.57 -20.77
CA THR A 830 -0.89 -52.63 -20.86
C THR A 830 -0.97 -53.27 -22.25
N LYS A 831 -1.57 -54.46 -22.29
CA LYS A 831 -1.88 -55.21 -23.52
C LYS A 831 -3.27 -54.91 -24.09
N LYS A 832 -4.10 -54.11 -23.41
CA LYS A 832 -5.45 -53.76 -23.88
C LYS A 832 -5.39 -52.95 -25.18
N GLU A 833 -6.25 -53.28 -26.15
CA GLU A 833 -6.42 -52.48 -27.36
C GLU A 833 -7.25 -51.22 -27.04
N PRO A 834 -6.69 -50.01 -27.22
CA PRO A 834 -7.39 -48.77 -26.90
C PRO A 834 -8.15 -48.21 -28.10
N ILE A 835 -9.14 -47.35 -27.82
CA ILE A 835 -9.90 -46.65 -28.87
C ILE A 835 -9.16 -45.37 -29.27
N CYS A 836 -8.73 -44.56 -28.31
CA CYS A 836 -7.84 -43.42 -28.57
C CYS A 836 -6.40 -43.74 -28.13
N SER A 837 -5.41 -43.32 -28.92
CA SER A 837 -4.00 -43.50 -28.60
C SER A 837 -3.14 -42.37 -29.16
N ASN A 838 -2.35 -41.72 -28.30
CA ASN A 838 -1.33 -40.76 -28.71
C ASN A 838 -0.21 -40.67 -27.65
N SER A 839 1.01 -40.29 -28.05
CA SER A 839 2.15 -40.10 -27.15
C SER A 839 1.93 -39.04 -26.05
N ASN A 840 1.06 -38.05 -26.27
CA ASN A 840 0.79 -36.99 -25.30
C ASN A 840 -0.27 -37.35 -24.26
N PHE A 841 -1.41 -37.91 -24.66
CA PHE A 841 -2.55 -38.21 -23.77
C PHE A 841 -2.59 -39.68 -23.30
N GLY A 842 -1.74 -40.55 -23.86
CA GLY A 842 -1.76 -41.98 -23.60
C GLY A 842 -2.93 -42.67 -24.29
N ILE A 843 -3.37 -43.78 -23.71
CA ILE A 843 -4.49 -44.57 -24.20
C ILE A 843 -5.79 -44.28 -23.44
N GLY A 844 -6.93 -44.39 -24.11
CA GLY A 844 -8.23 -44.16 -23.48
C GLY A 844 -9.41 -44.85 -24.17
N ALA A 845 -10.47 -45.06 -23.39
CA ALA A 845 -11.79 -45.49 -23.85
C ALA A 845 -12.67 -44.29 -24.27
N VAL A 846 -13.74 -44.53 -25.03
CA VAL A 846 -14.67 -43.46 -25.46
C VAL A 846 -15.23 -42.72 -24.25
N ASN A 847 -15.29 -41.39 -24.34
CA ASN A 847 -15.70 -40.45 -23.29
C ASN A 847 -14.77 -40.41 -22.06
N GLN A 848 -13.61 -41.09 -22.09
CA GLN A 848 -12.62 -40.96 -21.03
C GLN A 848 -11.87 -39.63 -21.19
N ASN A 849 -11.61 -38.96 -20.06
CA ASN A 849 -10.78 -37.76 -20.01
C ASN A 849 -9.33 -38.14 -19.73
N ALA A 850 -8.41 -37.45 -20.39
CA ALA A 850 -6.98 -37.54 -20.14
C ALA A 850 -6.33 -36.17 -20.14
N SER A 851 -5.17 -36.08 -19.49
CA SER A 851 -4.31 -34.90 -19.48
C SER A 851 -3.01 -35.13 -20.24
N GLY A 852 -2.61 -34.12 -21.00
CA GLY A 852 -1.39 -34.08 -21.80
C GLY A 852 -0.49 -32.92 -21.38
N ASN A 853 0.79 -33.02 -21.72
CA ASN A 853 1.74 -31.94 -21.50
C ASN A 853 1.64 -30.91 -22.64
N CYS A 854 2.03 -29.67 -22.37
CA CYS A 854 2.16 -28.64 -23.40
C CYS A 854 3.36 -28.91 -24.32
N ALA A 855 3.26 -28.46 -25.58
CA ALA A 855 4.33 -28.64 -26.58
C ALA A 855 5.22 -27.38 -26.70
N GLY A 856 6.48 -27.57 -27.09
CA GLY A 856 7.43 -26.47 -27.32
C GLY A 856 7.82 -25.72 -26.05
N ASP A 857 7.90 -24.39 -26.14
CA ASP A 857 8.27 -23.48 -25.04
C ASP A 857 7.07 -23.09 -24.15
N MET A 858 6.03 -23.92 -24.10
CA MET A 858 4.85 -23.71 -23.27
C MET A 858 4.86 -24.61 -22.04
N VAL A 859 4.30 -24.12 -20.95
CA VAL A 859 4.20 -24.80 -19.66
C VAL A 859 2.73 -24.92 -19.25
N GLY A 860 2.35 -26.05 -18.65
CA GLY A 860 0.98 -26.30 -18.19
C GLY A 860 0.46 -27.68 -18.60
N ILE A 861 -0.86 -27.86 -18.48
CA ILE A 861 -1.56 -29.11 -18.78
C ILE A 861 -2.69 -28.85 -19.77
N GLN A 862 -2.82 -29.75 -20.75
CA GLN A 862 -3.95 -29.81 -21.67
C GLN A 862 -4.88 -30.94 -21.24
N TYR A 863 -6.18 -30.74 -21.37
CA TYR A 863 -7.20 -31.74 -21.10
C TYR A 863 -7.90 -32.10 -22.41
N ALA A 864 -8.15 -33.39 -22.60
CA ALA A 864 -8.86 -33.89 -23.77
C ALA A 864 -9.80 -35.03 -23.40
N THR A 865 -10.84 -35.21 -24.21
CA THR A 865 -11.80 -36.31 -24.09
C THR A 865 -11.71 -37.20 -25.33
N CYS A 866 -11.64 -38.51 -25.14
CA CYS A 866 -11.56 -39.48 -26.23
C CYS A 866 -12.91 -39.61 -26.95
N ASN A 867 -12.92 -39.39 -28.26
CA ASN A 867 -14.13 -39.55 -29.07
C ASN A 867 -14.30 -40.99 -29.58
N SER A 868 -15.47 -41.29 -30.15
CA SER A 868 -15.77 -42.61 -30.76
C SER A 868 -14.94 -42.94 -32.00
N ASN A 869 -14.29 -41.94 -32.60
CA ASN A 869 -13.51 -42.07 -33.83
C ASN A 869 -12.03 -42.36 -33.58
N GLY A 870 -11.60 -42.41 -32.30
CA GLY A 870 -10.24 -42.72 -31.89
C GLY A 870 -9.33 -41.49 -31.71
N ASP A 871 -9.87 -40.28 -31.75
CA ASP A 871 -9.12 -39.04 -31.54
C ASP A 871 -9.38 -38.42 -30.16
N TRP A 872 -8.32 -37.84 -29.58
CA TRP A 872 -8.39 -37.02 -28.38
C TRP A 872 -8.83 -35.59 -28.75
N ILE A 873 -10.00 -35.16 -28.29
CA ILE A 873 -10.53 -33.80 -28.54
C ILE A 873 -10.16 -32.89 -27.36
N PRO A 874 -9.41 -31.80 -27.56
CA PRO A 874 -9.07 -30.86 -26.49
C PRO A 874 -10.33 -30.19 -25.90
N THR A 875 -10.44 -30.21 -24.58
CA THR A 875 -11.56 -29.61 -23.82
C THR A 875 -11.12 -28.39 -23.02
N LYS A 876 -9.91 -28.39 -22.46
CA LYS A 876 -9.33 -27.24 -21.74
C LYS A 876 -7.83 -27.16 -22.01
N ASN A 877 -7.32 -25.93 -22.17
CA ASN A 877 -5.91 -25.69 -22.47
C ASN A 877 -5.35 -24.60 -21.55
N ASN A 878 -4.55 -25.01 -20.57
CA ASN A 878 -3.91 -24.10 -19.61
C ASN A 878 -2.43 -23.86 -19.97
N CYS A 879 -2.02 -24.05 -21.23
CA CYS A 879 -0.65 -23.81 -21.66
C CYS A 879 -0.32 -22.31 -21.71
N THR A 880 0.64 -21.89 -20.91
CA THR A 880 1.19 -20.54 -20.89
C THR A 880 2.58 -20.52 -21.48
N LEU A 881 2.96 -19.39 -22.09
CA LEU A 881 4.33 -19.21 -22.59
C LEU A 881 5.32 -19.19 -21.43
N ARG A 882 6.41 -19.96 -21.51
CA ARG A 882 7.36 -20.14 -20.41
C ARG A 882 7.94 -18.83 -19.88
N VAL A 883 8.36 -17.92 -20.76
CA VAL A 883 8.93 -16.63 -20.33
C VAL A 883 7.91 -15.77 -19.54
N ILE A 884 6.62 -15.87 -19.86
CA ILE A 884 5.55 -15.17 -19.14
C ILE A 884 5.27 -15.87 -17.81
N GLN A 885 5.30 -17.20 -17.79
CA GLN A 885 5.18 -17.96 -16.54
C GLN A 885 6.33 -17.61 -15.58
N ASP A 886 7.57 -17.57 -16.06
CA ASP A 886 8.76 -17.22 -15.27
C ASP A 886 8.68 -15.77 -14.72
N LEU A 887 8.05 -14.84 -15.45
CA LEU A 887 7.77 -13.48 -14.97
C LEU A 887 6.63 -13.45 -13.96
N SER A 888 5.58 -14.25 -14.16
CA SER A 888 4.51 -14.37 -13.16
C SER A 888 4.99 -14.95 -11.84
N ASP A 889 5.91 -15.90 -11.92
CA ASP A 889 6.59 -16.50 -10.79
C ASP A 889 7.43 -15.45 -10.02
N GLN A 890 8.10 -14.53 -10.74
CA GLN A 890 8.80 -13.39 -10.12
C GLN A 890 7.84 -12.33 -9.52
N ALA A 891 6.68 -12.12 -10.13
CA ALA A 891 5.73 -11.08 -9.71
C ALA A 891 5.13 -11.32 -8.32
N GLU A 892 5.12 -12.56 -7.82
CA GLU A 892 4.60 -12.91 -6.49
C GLU A 892 5.36 -12.19 -5.36
N HIS A 893 6.59 -11.71 -5.61
CA HIS A 893 7.44 -11.05 -4.62
C HIS A 893 7.94 -9.68 -5.09
N LEU A 894 7.22 -9.07 -6.04
CA LEU A 894 7.65 -7.84 -6.66
C LEU A 894 7.68 -6.70 -5.63
N ASP A 895 8.89 -6.27 -5.27
CA ASP A 895 9.08 -5.12 -4.39
C ASP A 895 8.87 -3.82 -5.18
N VAL A 896 8.38 -2.78 -4.49
CA VAL A 896 8.17 -1.43 -5.04
C VAL A 896 9.40 -0.92 -5.81
N SER A 897 10.61 -1.21 -5.32
CA SER A 897 11.86 -0.78 -5.96
C SER A 897 12.20 -1.51 -7.27
N GLU A 898 11.62 -2.69 -7.52
CA GLU A 898 11.89 -3.53 -8.68
C GLU A 898 10.81 -3.40 -9.77
N VAL A 899 9.64 -2.82 -9.44
CA VAL A 899 8.49 -2.71 -10.34
C VAL A 899 8.85 -2.08 -11.69
N SER A 900 9.69 -1.04 -11.70
CA SER A 900 10.08 -0.37 -12.95
C SER A 900 10.81 -1.33 -13.89
N GLN A 901 11.80 -2.07 -13.39
CA GLN A 901 12.58 -3.00 -14.21
C GLN A 901 11.74 -4.22 -14.59
N PHE A 902 10.87 -4.69 -13.69
CA PHE A 902 9.96 -5.78 -13.96
C PHE A 902 8.98 -5.45 -15.10
N THR A 903 8.41 -4.24 -15.08
CA THR A 903 7.50 -3.74 -16.14
C THR A 903 8.22 -3.69 -17.49
N ALA A 904 9.46 -3.21 -17.53
CA ALA A 904 10.30 -3.21 -18.73
C ALA A 904 10.61 -4.64 -19.23
N ASN A 905 10.92 -5.58 -18.33
CA ASN A 905 11.18 -6.97 -18.68
C ASN A 905 9.93 -7.65 -19.26
N LEU A 906 8.75 -7.39 -18.67
CA LEU A 906 7.47 -7.89 -19.16
C LEU A 906 7.15 -7.32 -20.54
N SER A 907 7.28 -6.02 -20.73
CA SER A 907 7.09 -5.34 -22.00
C SER A 907 7.94 -5.98 -23.10
N ASN A 908 9.26 -6.11 -22.87
CA ASN A 908 10.19 -6.74 -23.80
C ASN A 908 9.82 -8.20 -24.11
N ALA A 909 9.45 -8.99 -23.09
CA ALA A 909 9.08 -10.39 -23.27
C ALA A 909 7.80 -10.52 -24.12
N VAL A 910 6.82 -9.65 -23.89
CA VAL A 910 5.54 -9.64 -24.62
C VAL A 910 5.72 -9.19 -26.06
N GLU A 911 6.52 -8.15 -26.33
CA GLU A 911 6.81 -7.71 -27.69
C GLU A 911 7.53 -8.79 -28.52
N GLN A 912 8.60 -9.38 -27.96
CA GLN A 912 9.40 -10.41 -28.65
C GLN A 912 8.61 -11.68 -28.96
N ASN A 913 7.57 -11.97 -28.17
CA ASN A 913 6.76 -13.17 -28.29
C ASN A 913 5.32 -12.92 -28.76
N SER A 914 5.04 -11.72 -29.29
CA SER A 914 3.70 -11.28 -29.74
C SER A 914 2.94 -12.34 -30.56
N LYS A 915 3.61 -13.00 -31.53
CA LYS A 915 3.00 -14.07 -32.36
C LYS A 915 2.63 -15.35 -31.60
N ASN A 916 3.32 -15.68 -30.52
CA ASN A 916 3.01 -16.85 -29.71
C ASN A 916 1.87 -16.55 -28.72
N ILE A 917 1.79 -15.30 -28.26
CA ILE A 917 0.74 -14.81 -27.35
C ILE A 917 -0.62 -14.79 -28.05
N THR A 918 -0.69 -14.40 -29.33
CA THR A 918 -1.94 -14.37 -30.12
C THR A 918 -2.57 -15.75 -30.33
N ASN A 919 -1.86 -16.84 -30.04
CA ASN A 919 -2.34 -18.21 -30.21
C ASN A 919 -2.85 -18.86 -28.91
N THR A 920 -2.65 -18.23 -27.74
CA THR A 920 -2.89 -18.87 -26.43
C THR A 920 -3.68 -17.97 -25.48
N SER A 921 -4.96 -18.28 -25.28
CA SER A 921 -5.84 -17.54 -24.36
C SER A 921 -5.34 -17.55 -22.90
N ALA A 922 -4.76 -18.66 -22.45
CA ALA A 922 -4.19 -18.76 -21.09
C ALA A 922 -2.99 -17.82 -20.87
N THR A 923 -2.14 -17.60 -21.88
CA THR A 923 -1.03 -16.64 -21.78
C THR A 923 -1.55 -15.21 -21.66
N ILE A 924 -2.61 -14.85 -22.37
CA ILE A 924 -3.24 -13.52 -22.28
C ILE A 924 -3.76 -13.27 -20.86
N VAL A 925 -4.49 -14.23 -20.27
CA VAL A 925 -4.98 -14.12 -18.88
C VAL A 925 -3.81 -13.89 -17.92
N LYS A 926 -2.70 -14.64 -18.10
CA LYS A 926 -1.52 -14.50 -17.23
C LYS A 926 -0.84 -13.13 -17.36
N ILE A 927 -0.82 -12.54 -18.55
CA ILE A 927 -0.33 -11.17 -18.76
C ILE A 927 -1.26 -10.15 -18.08
N VAL A 928 -2.58 -10.34 -18.16
CA VAL A 928 -3.55 -9.48 -17.46
C VAL A 928 -3.34 -9.54 -15.94
N ASP A 929 -3.15 -10.72 -15.37
CA ASP A 929 -2.85 -10.88 -13.94
C ASP A 929 -1.59 -10.09 -13.54
N LEU A 930 -0.53 -10.19 -14.36
CA LEU A 930 0.72 -9.45 -14.16
C LEU A 930 0.52 -7.93 -14.21
N LEU A 931 -0.26 -7.43 -15.17
CA LEU A 931 -0.60 -6.01 -15.28
C LEU A 931 -1.40 -5.53 -14.06
N ASN A 932 -2.33 -6.34 -13.54
CA ASN A 932 -3.08 -6.02 -12.33
C ASN A 932 -2.19 -5.98 -11.08
N THR A 933 -1.21 -6.90 -10.97
CA THR A 933 -0.21 -6.87 -9.90
C THR A 933 0.63 -5.58 -9.97
N ILE A 934 1.15 -5.23 -11.16
CA ILE A 934 1.90 -3.97 -11.37
C ILE A 934 1.05 -2.76 -10.96
N ALA A 935 -0.20 -2.70 -11.44
CA ALA A 935 -1.11 -1.59 -11.16
C ALA A 935 -1.45 -1.48 -9.66
N THR A 936 -1.58 -2.61 -8.96
CA THR A 936 -1.86 -2.63 -7.51
C THR A 936 -0.65 -2.15 -6.71
N VAL A 937 0.56 -2.64 -7.02
CA VAL A 937 1.79 -2.19 -6.35
C VAL A 937 2.08 -0.71 -6.66
N SER A 938 1.71 -0.24 -7.85
CA SER A 938 1.88 1.16 -8.25
C SER A 938 1.10 2.17 -7.39
N GLN A 939 0.11 1.74 -6.61
CA GLN A 939 -0.65 2.65 -5.73
C GLN A 939 0.20 3.27 -4.61
N SER A 940 1.36 2.68 -4.29
CA SER A 940 2.22 3.16 -3.20
C SER A 940 3.30 4.16 -3.62
N PHE A 941 3.42 4.48 -4.91
CA PHE A 941 4.45 5.39 -5.44
C PHE A 941 3.98 6.12 -6.71
N THR A 942 4.71 7.17 -7.11
CA THR A 942 4.41 7.89 -8.35
C THR A 942 5.01 7.17 -9.57
N VAL A 943 4.18 6.81 -10.54
CA VAL A 943 4.58 6.11 -11.78
C VAL A 943 5.28 7.08 -12.73
N THR A 944 6.42 6.66 -13.27
CA THR A 944 7.21 7.46 -14.23
C THR A 944 6.69 7.30 -15.65
N LYS A 945 7.05 8.25 -16.52
CA LYS A 945 6.76 8.20 -17.95
C LYS A 945 7.21 6.89 -18.60
N ASP A 946 8.44 6.47 -18.35
CA ASP A 946 9.03 5.28 -18.99
C ASP A 946 8.32 4.00 -18.54
N MET A 947 8.01 3.89 -17.23
CA MET A 947 7.25 2.74 -16.71
C MET A 947 5.83 2.70 -17.30
N MET A 948 5.16 3.85 -17.44
CA MET A 948 3.85 3.90 -18.09
C MET A 948 3.93 3.53 -19.58
N GLN A 949 5.00 3.91 -20.26
CA GLN A 949 5.23 3.52 -21.66
C GLN A 949 5.38 2.00 -21.80
N ASP A 950 6.21 1.36 -20.96
CA ASP A 950 6.38 -0.10 -20.97
C ASP A 950 5.07 -0.84 -20.63
N PHE A 951 4.29 -0.32 -19.69
CA PHE A 951 2.97 -0.84 -19.37
C PHE A 951 2.03 -0.77 -20.58
N LEU A 952 1.96 0.39 -21.25
CA LEU A 952 1.11 0.57 -22.43
C LEU A 952 1.55 -0.24 -23.64
N ILE A 953 2.86 -0.48 -23.83
CA ILE A 953 3.36 -1.40 -24.88
C ILE A 953 2.87 -2.82 -24.63
N THR A 954 2.92 -3.28 -23.38
CA THR A 954 2.39 -4.59 -22.99
C THR A 954 0.89 -4.69 -23.30
N VAL A 955 0.13 -3.66 -22.93
CA VAL A 955 -1.31 -3.57 -23.26
C VAL A 955 -1.53 -3.55 -24.77
N ASP A 956 -0.75 -2.78 -25.53
CA ASP A 956 -0.87 -2.64 -26.99
C ASP A 956 -0.83 -3.99 -27.72
N VAL A 957 0.08 -4.88 -27.31
CA VAL A 957 0.21 -6.23 -27.90
C VAL A 957 -1.03 -7.07 -27.59
N ILE A 958 -1.50 -7.11 -26.34
CA ILE A 958 -2.65 -7.92 -25.95
C ILE A 958 -3.99 -7.31 -26.38
N VAL A 959 -4.02 -6.01 -26.76
CA VAL A 959 -5.20 -5.36 -27.34
C VAL A 959 -5.22 -5.31 -28.86
N SER A 960 -4.17 -5.82 -29.51
CA SER A 960 -4.07 -5.84 -30.96
C SER A 960 -5.15 -6.70 -31.62
N ASN A 961 -5.48 -6.36 -32.87
CA ASN A 961 -6.46 -7.12 -33.66
C ASN A 961 -6.13 -8.62 -33.81
N ASP A 962 -4.85 -8.99 -33.74
CA ASP A 962 -4.41 -10.38 -33.85
C ASP A 962 -4.85 -11.26 -32.66
N THR A 963 -5.16 -10.65 -31.51
CA THR A 963 -5.60 -11.36 -30.30
C THR A 963 -7.12 -11.53 -30.22
N TYR A 964 -7.87 -10.91 -31.14
CA TYR A 964 -9.34 -10.89 -31.15
C TYR A 964 -9.97 -12.29 -30.96
N GLY A 965 -9.48 -13.27 -31.73
CA GLY A 965 -10.00 -14.63 -31.69
C GLY A 965 -9.77 -15.35 -30.35
N GLN A 966 -8.78 -14.95 -29.56
CA GLN A 966 -8.54 -15.50 -28.22
C GLN A 966 -9.42 -14.82 -27.17
N TRP A 967 -9.57 -13.49 -27.24
CA TRP A 967 -10.48 -12.75 -26.36
C TRP A 967 -11.94 -13.19 -26.53
N GLN A 968 -12.36 -13.52 -27.75
CA GLN A 968 -13.68 -14.14 -27.97
C GLN A 968 -13.86 -15.48 -27.23
N LYS A 969 -12.80 -16.29 -27.11
CA LYS A 969 -12.87 -17.55 -26.35
C LYS A 969 -12.91 -17.28 -24.85
N LEU A 970 -12.07 -16.38 -24.36
CA LEU A 970 -12.01 -15.98 -22.95
C LEU A 970 -13.36 -15.42 -22.48
N ASN A 971 -13.95 -14.53 -23.26
CA ASN A 971 -15.25 -13.95 -22.93
C ASN A 971 -16.39 -14.98 -22.93
N LYS A 972 -16.25 -16.14 -23.58
CA LYS A 972 -17.24 -17.23 -23.56
C LYS A 972 -17.04 -18.21 -22.40
N ASP A 973 -15.82 -18.31 -21.87
CA ASP A 973 -15.46 -19.24 -20.81
C ASP A 973 -15.88 -18.67 -19.45
N ASN A 974 -16.73 -19.40 -18.72
CA ASN A 974 -17.21 -19.03 -17.39
C ASN A 974 -16.06 -18.78 -16.40
N ASP A 975 -14.93 -19.49 -16.52
CA ASP A 975 -13.78 -19.37 -15.61
C ASP A 975 -12.99 -18.06 -15.81
N SER A 976 -13.11 -17.41 -16.97
CA SER A 976 -12.27 -16.25 -17.37
C SER A 976 -13.06 -15.00 -17.77
N LYS A 977 -14.37 -14.96 -17.46
CA LYS A 977 -15.30 -13.85 -17.79
C LYS A 977 -14.83 -12.46 -17.31
N ASN A 978 -13.97 -12.41 -16.31
CA ASN A 978 -13.47 -11.17 -15.70
C ASN A 978 -12.16 -10.65 -16.32
N ALA A 979 -11.46 -11.40 -17.18
CA ALA A 979 -10.13 -11.00 -17.64
C ALA A 979 -10.13 -9.65 -18.38
N SER A 980 -11.15 -9.37 -19.19
CA SER A 980 -11.30 -8.08 -19.89
C SER A 980 -11.54 -6.91 -18.92
N SER A 981 -12.27 -7.14 -17.83
CA SER A 981 -12.49 -6.13 -16.79
C SER A 981 -11.32 -5.96 -15.86
N ALA A 982 -10.60 -7.04 -15.54
CA ALA A 982 -9.36 -6.97 -14.79
C ALA A 982 -8.32 -6.13 -15.55
N LEU A 983 -8.24 -6.27 -16.88
CA LEU A 983 -7.39 -5.43 -17.73
C LEU A 983 -7.79 -3.95 -17.63
N LEU A 984 -9.08 -3.63 -17.76
CA LEU A 984 -9.58 -2.25 -17.61
C LEU A 984 -9.25 -1.67 -16.23
N GLN A 985 -9.51 -2.42 -15.16
CA GLN A 985 -9.18 -2.01 -13.78
C GLN A 985 -7.68 -1.77 -13.59
N SER A 986 -6.84 -2.59 -14.23
CA SER A 986 -5.38 -2.44 -14.15
C SER A 986 -4.93 -1.12 -14.78
N ILE A 987 -5.48 -0.79 -15.95
CA ILE A 987 -5.22 0.46 -16.67
C ILE A 987 -5.73 1.65 -15.83
N GLU A 988 -6.91 1.52 -15.22
CA GLU A 988 -7.46 2.55 -14.35
C GLU A 988 -6.55 2.85 -13.17
N LYS A 989 -6.25 1.81 -12.38
CA LYS A 989 -5.42 1.88 -11.18
C LYS A 989 -4.07 2.51 -11.47
N ILE A 990 -3.33 2.00 -12.47
CA ILE A 990 -2.00 2.56 -12.77
C ILE A 990 -2.07 4.01 -13.25
N GLY A 991 -3.15 4.38 -13.96
CA GLY A 991 -3.43 5.76 -14.36
C GLY A 991 -3.64 6.70 -13.17
N GLU A 992 -4.09 6.20 -12.01
CA GLU A 992 -4.25 6.99 -10.78
C GLU A 992 -2.92 7.37 -10.12
N SER A 993 -1.88 6.60 -10.39
CA SER A 993 -0.55 6.79 -9.80
C SER A 993 0.37 7.66 -10.66
N LEU A 994 -0.13 8.24 -11.75
CA LEU A 994 0.66 9.14 -12.61
C LEU A 994 0.97 10.47 -11.90
N SER A 995 2.15 11.03 -12.18
CA SER A 995 2.54 12.36 -11.69
C SER A 995 1.66 13.47 -12.25
N ASP A 996 1.59 14.61 -11.56
CA ASP A 996 0.88 15.82 -12.03
C ASP A 996 1.52 16.55 -13.22
N GLU A 997 2.70 16.08 -13.65
CA GLU A 997 3.39 16.59 -14.84
C GLU A 997 2.63 16.24 -16.13
N PRO A 998 2.55 17.16 -17.11
CA PRO A 998 1.97 16.88 -18.42
C PRO A 998 2.67 15.71 -19.12
N LEU A 999 1.89 14.76 -19.64
CA LEU A 999 2.40 13.52 -20.22
C LEU A 999 1.63 13.18 -21.50
N SER A 1000 2.35 12.90 -22.59
CA SER A 1000 1.77 12.36 -23.82
C SER A 1000 2.54 11.12 -24.27
N LEU A 1001 1.83 10.02 -24.47
CA LEU A 1001 2.36 8.73 -24.93
C LEU A 1001 1.48 8.16 -26.04
N THR A 1002 2.09 7.51 -27.03
CA THR A 1002 1.40 6.93 -28.19
C THR A 1002 2.02 5.58 -28.53
N THR A 1003 1.18 4.55 -28.68
CA THR A 1003 1.51 3.22 -29.21
C THR A 1003 0.73 2.97 -30.51
N SER A 1004 0.71 1.72 -30.99
CA SER A 1004 0.01 1.37 -32.23
C SER A 1004 -1.51 1.46 -32.09
N ASN A 1005 -2.06 1.18 -30.91
CA ASN A 1005 -3.51 1.18 -30.66
C ASN A 1005 -3.94 2.05 -29.47
N ILE A 1006 -3.01 2.70 -28.77
CA ILE A 1006 -3.30 3.46 -27.55
C ILE A 1006 -2.67 4.86 -27.62
N GLN A 1007 -3.43 5.87 -27.23
CA GLN A 1007 -2.94 7.23 -27.03
C GLN A 1007 -3.30 7.69 -25.62
N LEU A 1008 -2.30 8.04 -24.81
CA LEU A 1008 -2.46 8.62 -23.49
C LEU A 1008 -2.04 10.09 -23.52
N ASN A 1009 -2.88 10.96 -22.96
CA ASN A 1009 -2.58 12.37 -22.76
C ASN A 1009 -3.05 12.84 -21.38
N ARG A 1010 -2.13 13.39 -20.58
CA ARG A 1010 -2.40 14.04 -19.30
C ARG A 1010 -2.00 15.50 -19.40
N THR A 1011 -2.94 16.40 -19.12
CA THR A 1011 -2.72 17.85 -19.20
C THR A 1011 -3.47 18.59 -18.09
N ASN A 1012 -3.01 19.81 -17.79
CA ASN A 1012 -3.69 20.72 -16.88
C ASN A 1012 -4.51 21.71 -17.70
N PHE A 1013 -5.74 21.97 -17.30
CA PHE A 1013 -6.63 22.94 -17.94
C PHE A 1013 -7.28 23.85 -16.90
N THR A 1014 -7.76 25.01 -17.37
CA THR A 1014 -8.47 25.99 -16.54
C THR A 1014 -9.79 26.33 -17.21
N ASN A 1015 -10.89 26.24 -16.46
CA ASN A 1015 -12.27 26.52 -16.85
C ASN A 1015 -12.89 25.58 -17.90
N SER A 1016 -12.21 25.33 -19.01
CA SER A 1016 -12.69 24.48 -20.11
C SER A 1016 -11.54 23.73 -20.78
N PHE A 1017 -11.85 22.57 -21.34
CA PHE A 1017 -10.92 21.76 -22.10
C PHE A 1017 -11.52 21.40 -23.45
N HIS A 1018 -10.70 21.42 -24.50
CA HIS A 1018 -11.03 20.95 -25.83
C HIS A 1018 -9.82 20.22 -26.38
N GLY A 1019 -10.01 19.01 -26.91
CA GLY A 1019 -8.94 18.26 -27.52
C GLY A 1019 -9.44 17.19 -28.49
N THR A 1020 -8.63 16.95 -29.52
CA THR A 1020 -8.86 15.90 -30.51
C THR A 1020 -7.82 14.80 -30.38
N PHE A 1021 -8.27 13.55 -30.40
CA PHE A 1021 -7.49 12.36 -30.09
C PHE A 1021 -7.77 11.23 -31.08
N GLY A 1022 -6.90 10.22 -31.07
CA GLY A 1022 -6.91 9.09 -32.00
C GLY A 1022 -6.02 9.34 -33.23
N GLN A 1023 -5.60 8.26 -33.89
CA GLN A 1023 -4.63 8.35 -35.01
C GLN A 1023 -5.13 9.16 -36.21
N SER A 1024 -6.45 9.37 -36.31
CA SER A 1024 -7.09 10.18 -37.35
C SER A 1024 -7.84 11.40 -36.79
N SER A 1025 -7.64 11.75 -35.50
CA SER A 1025 -8.44 12.78 -34.81
C SER A 1025 -9.94 12.47 -34.82
N ASP A 1026 -10.28 11.19 -34.72
CA ASP A 1026 -11.63 10.62 -34.80
C ASP A 1026 -12.41 10.70 -33.48
N THR A 1027 -11.79 11.24 -32.42
CA THR A 1027 -12.36 11.44 -31.09
C THR A 1027 -12.14 12.87 -30.64
N GLU A 1028 -13.21 13.59 -30.32
CA GLU A 1028 -13.18 14.95 -29.80
C GLU A 1028 -13.75 14.96 -28.37
N ILE A 1029 -13.07 15.67 -27.48
CA ILE A 1029 -13.42 15.72 -26.05
C ILE A 1029 -13.51 17.18 -25.63
N ASP A 1030 -14.68 17.57 -25.17
CA ASP A 1030 -15.02 18.90 -24.68
C ASP A 1030 -15.48 18.84 -23.23
N ILE A 1031 -14.90 19.69 -22.39
CA ILE A 1031 -15.32 19.90 -21.01
C ILE A 1031 -15.65 21.36 -20.83
N LEU A 1032 -16.91 21.63 -20.47
CA LEU A 1032 -17.44 22.97 -20.27
C LEU A 1032 -17.65 23.25 -18.78
N ASN A 1033 -17.21 24.43 -18.32
CA ASN A 1033 -17.46 24.99 -16.98
C ASN A 1033 -16.95 24.14 -15.79
N SER A 1034 -15.64 23.96 -15.65
CA SER A 1034 -15.06 23.38 -14.42
C SER A 1034 -14.94 24.37 -13.26
N ASN A 1035 -15.02 25.69 -13.50
CA ASN A 1035 -14.81 26.79 -12.51
C ASN A 1035 -13.51 26.74 -11.67
N THR A 1036 -12.61 25.78 -11.91
CA THR A 1036 -11.33 25.59 -11.22
C THR A 1036 -10.26 25.03 -12.17
N SER A 1037 -8.97 25.20 -11.82
CA SER A 1037 -7.85 24.51 -12.47
C SER A 1037 -7.85 23.02 -12.11
N SER A 1038 -7.72 22.13 -13.10
CA SER A 1038 -7.69 20.68 -12.86
C SER A 1038 -6.80 19.97 -13.87
N SER A 1039 -6.29 18.80 -13.49
CA SER A 1039 -5.62 17.84 -14.37
C SER A 1039 -6.66 16.88 -14.96
N ILE A 1040 -6.47 16.56 -16.23
CA ILE A 1040 -7.23 15.54 -16.96
C ILE A 1040 -6.27 14.48 -17.49
N THR A 1041 -6.64 13.21 -17.35
CA THR A 1041 -5.96 12.09 -18.00
C THR A 1041 -6.93 11.45 -18.99
N ILE A 1042 -6.49 11.30 -20.23
CA ILE A 1042 -7.26 10.76 -21.35
C ILE A 1042 -6.49 9.60 -21.94
N ILE A 1043 -7.12 8.43 -22.06
CA ILE A 1043 -6.55 7.27 -22.75
C ILE A 1043 -7.53 6.81 -23.82
N VAL A 1044 -7.12 6.89 -25.08
CA VAL A 1044 -7.92 6.46 -26.24
C VAL A 1044 -7.39 5.13 -26.75
N PHE A 1045 -8.29 4.17 -26.92
CA PHE A 1045 -8.01 2.84 -27.46
C PHE A 1045 -8.69 2.64 -28.81
N SER A 1046 -7.92 2.32 -29.84
CA SER A 1046 -8.43 2.14 -31.21
C SER A 1046 -8.81 0.70 -31.55
N ALA A 1047 -8.46 -0.28 -30.71
CA ALA A 1047 -8.71 -1.71 -30.91
C ALA A 1047 -9.42 -2.41 -29.73
N LEU A 1048 -9.58 -1.75 -28.59
CA LEU A 1048 -10.17 -2.34 -27.38
C LEU A 1048 -11.65 -2.70 -27.56
N GLN A 1049 -12.34 -2.10 -28.55
CA GLN A 1049 -13.69 -2.46 -28.95
C GLN A 1049 -13.85 -3.92 -29.39
N ASN A 1050 -12.77 -4.55 -29.83
CA ASN A 1050 -12.78 -5.94 -30.25
C ASN A 1050 -12.65 -6.91 -29.05
N ILE A 1051 -12.36 -6.41 -27.86
CA ILE A 1051 -11.94 -7.23 -26.71
C ILE A 1051 -12.98 -7.20 -25.60
N LEU A 1052 -13.60 -6.04 -25.37
CA LEU A 1052 -14.64 -5.92 -24.37
C LEU A 1052 -15.91 -6.65 -24.82
N PRO A 1053 -16.50 -7.48 -23.95
CA PRO A 1053 -17.75 -8.15 -24.27
C PRO A 1053 -18.93 -7.17 -24.24
N VAL A 1054 -19.94 -7.48 -25.03
CA VAL A 1054 -21.17 -6.69 -25.16
C VAL A 1054 -22.17 -7.17 -24.11
N ARG A 1055 -21.86 -6.93 -22.83
CA ARG A 1055 -22.69 -7.32 -21.67
C ARG A 1055 -23.24 -6.09 -20.94
N ASN A 1056 -24.42 -6.20 -20.34
CA ASN A 1056 -25.11 -5.13 -19.62
C ASN A 1056 -25.84 -5.68 -18.38
N ALA A 1057 -26.56 -4.82 -17.64
CA ALA A 1057 -27.25 -5.19 -16.40
C ALA A 1057 -28.26 -6.35 -16.53
N THR A 1058 -28.75 -6.67 -17.73
CA THR A 1058 -29.79 -7.69 -17.98
C THR A 1058 -29.26 -8.93 -18.72
N HIS A 1059 -28.09 -8.84 -19.35
CA HIS A 1059 -27.52 -9.90 -20.19
C HIS A 1059 -26.03 -10.11 -19.88
N ASN A 1060 -25.72 -11.29 -19.33
CA ASN A 1060 -24.37 -11.73 -18.96
C ASN A 1060 -23.73 -12.67 -20.02
N GLU A 1061 -24.39 -12.87 -21.16
CA GLU A 1061 -23.88 -13.70 -22.24
C GLU A 1061 -23.18 -12.85 -23.31
N SER A 1062 -21.97 -13.25 -23.67
CA SER A 1062 -21.04 -12.53 -24.56
C SER A 1062 -21.44 -12.54 -26.05
N ILE A 1063 -22.70 -12.89 -26.38
CA ILE A 1063 -23.20 -13.06 -27.74
C ILE A 1063 -24.63 -12.54 -27.85
N LEU A 1064 -24.81 -11.23 -27.81
CA LEU A 1064 -25.92 -10.60 -28.51
C LEU A 1064 -25.49 -10.51 -29.99
N THR A 1065 -26.09 -11.30 -30.88
CA THR A 1065 -25.68 -11.39 -32.29
C THR A 1065 -25.81 -10.09 -33.07
N ASP A 1066 -26.61 -9.15 -32.55
CA ASP A 1066 -27.02 -7.93 -33.24
C ASP A 1066 -26.38 -6.67 -32.64
N THR A 1067 -25.36 -6.82 -31.77
CA THR A 1067 -24.86 -5.72 -30.96
C THR A 1067 -23.32 -5.66 -31.00
N LYS A 1068 -22.75 -4.50 -31.35
CA LYS A 1068 -21.28 -4.31 -31.51
C LYS A 1068 -20.82 -2.94 -31.00
N ILE A 1069 -19.57 -2.87 -30.55
CA ILE A 1069 -18.88 -1.64 -30.14
C ILE A 1069 -18.35 -0.95 -31.43
N GLY A 1070 -18.93 0.20 -31.79
CA GLY A 1070 -18.74 0.84 -33.10
C GLY A 1070 -17.70 1.96 -33.20
N SER A 1071 -17.14 2.41 -32.07
CA SER A 1071 -16.18 3.53 -32.01
C SER A 1071 -14.93 3.16 -31.18
N ASN A 1072 -14.05 4.14 -30.93
CA ASN A 1072 -12.89 3.97 -30.05
C ASN A 1072 -13.37 3.98 -28.58
N VAL A 1073 -12.69 3.22 -27.72
CA VAL A 1073 -12.96 3.25 -26.27
C VAL A 1073 -12.09 4.35 -25.65
N VAL A 1074 -12.70 5.22 -24.84
CA VAL A 1074 -12.00 6.35 -24.21
C VAL A 1074 -12.14 6.25 -22.69
N MET A 1075 -11.01 6.29 -22.00
CA MET A 1075 -10.95 6.44 -20.56
C MET A 1075 -10.62 7.89 -20.23
N ILE A 1076 -11.43 8.52 -19.37
CA ILE A 1076 -11.22 9.90 -18.93
C ILE A 1076 -11.23 9.93 -17.41
N LYS A 1077 -10.21 10.55 -16.83
CA LYS A 1077 -10.12 10.81 -15.39
C LYS A 1077 -9.88 12.29 -15.14
N LEU A 1078 -10.67 12.85 -14.22
CA LEU A 1078 -10.54 14.20 -13.70
C LEU A 1078 -10.14 14.11 -12.22
N ASP A 1079 -9.14 14.90 -11.82
CA ASP A 1079 -8.62 14.83 -10.43
C ASP A 1079 -9.52 15.56 -9.40
N GLN A 1080 -10.59 16.24 -9.84
CA GLN A 1080 -11.57 16.95 -9.00
C GLN A 1080 -12.99 16.37 -9.16
N LYS A 1081 -13.72 16.24 -8.04
CA LYS A 1081 -15.14 15.77 -7.98
C LYS A 1081 -16.15 16.90 -8.26
N THR A 1082 -15.96 17.71 -9.29
CA THR A 1082 -17.04 18.58 -9.78
C THR A 1082 -17.83 17.84 -10.85
N ASP A 1083 -19.06 18.28 -11.15
CA ASP A 1083 -19.89 17.73 -12.23
C ASP A 1083 -19.78 18.62 -13.48
N PRO A 1084 -18.63 18.67 -14.20
CA PRO A 1084 -18.58 19.40 -15.45
C PRO A 1084 -19.45 18.70 -16.50
N LEU A 1085 -20.04 19.48 -17.39
CA LEU A 1085 -20.72 18.92 -18.56
C LEU A 1085 -19.64 18.40 -19.51
N LEU A 1086 -19.52 17.07 -19.58
CA LEU A 1086 -18.63 16.37 -20.52
C LEU A 1086 -19.38 16.12 -21.83
N SER A 1087 -18.72 16.46 -22.92
CA SER A 1087 -19.20 16.26 -24.28
C SER A 1087 -18.15 15.47 -25.06
N LEU A 1088 -18.58 14.35 -25.64
CA LEU A 1088 -17.71 13.47 -26.45
C LEU A 1088 -18.27 13.38 -27.86
N SER A 1089 -17.43 13.62 -28.87
CA SER A 1089 -17.77 13.42 -30.28
C SER A 1089 -16.90 12.35 -30.92
N PHE A 1090 -17.51 11.47 -31.72
CA PHE A 1090 -16.83 10.36 -32.37
C PHE A 1090 -17.18 10.23 -33.85
N ASP A 1091 -16.20 9.84 -34.67
CA ASP A 1091 -16.43 9.42 -36.06
C ASP A 1091 -16.90 7.96 -36.11
N THR A 1092 -18.01 7.70 -36.82
CA THR A 1092 -18.54 6.33 -36.95
C THR A 1092 -17.70 5.50 -37.92
N LYS A 1093 -17.17 4.35 -37.47
CA LYS A 1093 -16.39 3.43 -38.33
C LYS A 1093 -17.25 2.65 -39.34
N ASN A 1094 -18.58 2.62 -39.20
CA ASN A 1094 -19.49 1.92 -40.12
C ASN A 1094 -20.83 2.67 -40.31
N ASN A 1095 -21.06 3.20 -41.51
CA ASN A 1095 -22.20 4.06 -41.85
C ASN A 1095 -23.54 3.30 -42.07
N SER A 1096 -23.62 2.02 -41.70
CA SER A 1096 -24.75 1.13 -42.02
C SER A 1096 -25.69 0.83 -40.82
N LEU A 1097 -25.53 1.52 -39.70
CA LEU A 1097 -26.19 1.23 -38.41
C LEU A 1097 -27.23 2.32 -38.05
N SER A 1098 -28.39 1.96 -37.49
CA SER A 1098 -29.59 2.85 -37.47
C SER A 1098 -29.93 3.54 -36.14
N THR A 1099 -29.36 3.15 -34.99
CA THR A 1099 -29.65 3.79 -33.68
C THR A 1099 -28.48 3.71 -32.70
N PRO A 1100 -27.70 4.80 -32.53
CA PRO A 1100 -26.60 4.90 -31.57
C PRO A 1100 -27.05 5.09 -30.10
N GLN A 1101 -26.26 4.61 -29.14
CA GLN A 1101 -26.48 4.72 -27.69
C GLN A 1101 -25.17 5.02 -26.95
N CYS A 1102 -25.17 6.11 -26.18
CA CYS A 1102 -24.05 6.48 -25.31
C CYS A 1102 -24.03 5.61 -24.05
N VAL A 1103 -22.92 4.92 -23.78
CA VAL A 1103 -22.75 4.03 -22.64
C VAL A 1103 -21.40 4.22 -21.95
N PHE A 1104 -21.32 3.81 -20.69
CA PHE A 1104 -20.08 3.72 -19.93
C PHE A 1104 -19.91 2.35 -19.28
N TRP A 1105 -18.67 1.96 -18.96
CA TRP A 1105 -18.39 0.72 -18.25
C TRP A 1105 -18.62 0.91 -16.74
N ASN A 1106 -19.58 0.17 -16.19
CA ASN A 1106 -19.90 0.17 -14.76
C ASN A 1106 -19.39 -1.13 -14.13
N PHE A 1107 -18.37 -1.05 -13.27
CA PHE A 1107 -17.78 -2.22 -12.59
C PHE A 1107 -18.70 -2.88 -11.56
N SER A 1108 -19.73 -2.19 -11.07
CA SER A 1108 -20.65 -2.71 -10.06
C SER A 1108 -21.72 -3.65 -10.61
N LEU A 1109 -21.89 -3.69 -11.94
CA LEU A 1109 -22.85 -4.61 -12.57
C LEU A 1109 -22.32 -6.06 -12.58
N LEU A 1110 -23.24 -7.02 -12.66
CA LEU A 1110 -22.95 -8.45 -12.83
C LEU A 1110 -22.01 -9.01 -11.74
N ASP A 1111 -22.33 -8.81 -10.46
CA ASP A 1111 -21.56 -9.30 -9.31
C ASP A 1111 -20.07 -8.88 -9.31
N GLY A 1112 -19.79 -7.65 -9.77
CA GLY A 1112 -18.42 -7.11 -9.83
C GLY A 1112 -17.64 -7.46 -11.09
N VAL A 1113 -18.25 -8.20 -12.03
CA VAL A 1113 -17.67 -8.50 -13.35
C VAL A 1113 -17.72 -7.27 -14.28
N GLY A 1114 -18.64 -6.33 -14.01
CA GLY A 1114 -18.82 -5.09 -14.73
C GLY A 1114 -19.48 -5.24 -16.11
N GLY A 1115 -20.12 -4.19 -16.60
CA GLY A 1115 -20.79 -4.18 -17.89
C GLY A 1115 -21.16 -2.78 -18.37
N TRP A 1116 -21.69 -2.67 -19.59
CA TRP A 1116 -22.11 -1.39 -20.16
C TRP A 1116 -23.41 -0.89 -19.52
N ASP A 1117 -23.42 0.36 -19.11
CA ASP A 1117 -24.54 1.10 -18.52
C ASP A 1117 -24.78 2.41 -19.30
N SER A 1118 -26.03 2.83 -19.43
CA SER A 1118 -26.44 4.07 -20.10
C SER A 1118 -26.97 5.13 -19.14
N ASN A 1119 -27.06 4.83 -17.85
CA ASN A 1119 -27.62 5.75 -16.87
C ASN A 1119 -26.78 7.05 -16.76
N GLY A 1120 -27.38 8.19 -17.13
CA GLY A 1120 -26.71 9.49 -17.10
C GLY A 1120 -26.06 9.93 -18.42
N CYS A 1121 -26.23 9.15 -19.50
CA CYS A 1121 -25.77 9.49 -20.85
C CYS A 1121 -26.93 9.91 -21.76
N GLU A 1122 -26.80 11.01 -22.49
CA GLU A 1122 -27.72 11.43 -23.54
C GLU A 1122 -27.01 11.51 -24.90
N ALA A 1123 -27.62 10.95 -25.94
CA ALA A 1123 -27.11 10.98 -27.31
C ALA A 1123 -27.79 12.10 -28.11
N ASN A 1124 -27.01 12.95 -28.79
CA ASN A 1124 -27.49 14.00 -29.67
C ASN A 1124 -26.79 13.94 -31.03
N GLN A 1125 -27.48 14.30 -32.12
CA GLN A 1125 -26.98 14.17 -33.50
C GLN A 1125 -26.64 15.55 -34.07
N SER A 1126 -25.37 15.79 -34.45
CA SER A 1126 -24.95 17.05 -35.09
C SER A 1126 -24.27 16.79 -36.44
N GLU A 1127 -24.94 17.12 -37.55
CA GLU A 1127 -24.54 17.22 -38.99
C GLU A 1127 -23.49 16.26 -39.64
N LYS A 1128 -22.84 15.36 -38.90
CA LYS A 1128 -21.96 14.23 -39.31
C LYS A 1128 -21.35 13.46 -38.11
N ASN A 1129 -21.39 14.01 -36.89
CA ASN A 1129 -20.82 13.42 -35.67
C ASN A 1129 -21.90 13.22 -34.59
N TRP A 1130 -21.71 12.22 -33.72
CA TRP A 1130 -22.58 11.95 -32.57
C TRP A 1130 -22.01 12.55 -31.31
N LEU A 1131 -22.84 13.27 -30.55
CA LEU A 1131 -22.49 13.97 -29.32
C LEU A 1131 -23.06 13.21 -28.12
N CYS A 1132 -22.22 12.76 -27.20
CA CYS A 1132 -22.66 12.20 -25.92
C CYS A 1132 -22.50 13.25 -24.81
N CYS A 1133 -23.61 13.65 -24.20
CA CYS A 1133 -23.63 14.56 -23.05
C CYS A 1133 -23.87 13.77 -21.76
N LEU A 1134 -23.07 14.02 -20.73
CA LEU A 1134 -23.18 13.36 -19.44
C LEU A 1134 -23.37 14.34 -18.28
N SER A 1135 -24.26 14.00 -17.35
CA SER A 1135 -24.29 14.57 -16.00
C SER A 1135 -23.50 13.64 -15.09
N LEU A 1136 -22.28 14.04 -14.70
CA LEU A 1136 -21.44 13.22 -13.84
C LEU A 1136 -22.11 13.02 -12.46
N GLN A 1137 -22.06 11.79 -11.96
CA GLN A 1137 -22.06 11.45 -10.54
C GLN A 1137 -20.64 10.93 -10.24
N PRO A 1138 -20.14 10.96 -9.00
CA PRO A 1138 -18.71 10.91 -8.71
C PRO A 1138 -18.11 9.49 -8.84
N HIS A 1139 -17.99 8.95 -10.05
CA HIS A 1139 -17.23 7.73 -10.35
C HIS A 1139 -16.55 7.80 -11.74
N ASN A 1140 -15.32 7.28 -11.82
CA ASN A 1140 -14.52 7.18 -13.04
C ASN A 1140 -15.27 6.38 -14.11
N CYS A 1141 -15.43 6.95 -15.30
CA CYS A 1141 -16.22 6.36 -16.37
C CYS A 1141 -15.32 6.01 -17.56
N PHE A 1142 -15.43 4.77 -18.03
CA PHE A 1142 -14.91 4.35 -19.33
C PHE A 1142 -16.02 4.55 -20.35
N PHE A 1143 -15.78 5.32 -21.40
CA PHE A 1143 -16.81 5.66 -22.38
C PHE A 1143 -16.63 4.89 -23.68
N ASN A 1144 -17.76 4.40 -24.20
CA ASN A 1144 -17.93 4.11 -25.61
C ASN A 1144 -19.30 4.67 -26.00
N SER A 1145 -19.34 5.53 -27.01
CA SER A 1145 -20.59 5.81 -27.70
C SER A 1145 -20.77 4.79 -28.82
N ASP A 1146 -21.89 4.08 -28.72
CA ASP A 1146 -22.52 3.26 -29.74
C ASP A 1146 -22.18 1.79 -29.69
N VAL A 1147 -22.84 1.17 -28.71
CA VAL A 1147 -23.59 -0.05 -28.98
C VAL A 1147 -24.88 0.32 -29.73
N THR A 1148 -24.98 -0.12 -30.98
CA THR A 1148 -26.24 -0.17 -31.75
C THR A 1148 -26.96 -1.46 -31.36
N PHE A 1149 -28.24 -1.46 -30.96
CA PHE A 1149 -29.43 -1.43 -31.82
C PHE A 1149 -30.71 -1.59 -30.94
N PRO A 1150 -31.94 -1.26 -31.41
CA PRO A 1150 -32.42 -1.68 -32.73
C PRO A 1150 -33.26 -0.65 -33.52
N LEU A 1151 -33.27 -0.79 -34.85
CA LEU A 1151 -34.58 -0.84 -35.49
C LEU A 1151 -35.17 -2.21 -35.14
N LEU A 1152 -36.37 -2.16 -34.60
CA LEU A 1152 -37.36 -3.22 -34.83
C LEU A 1152 -37.35 -3.71 -36.28
#